data_AF-A0A4P6TKL4-F1
#
_entry.id   AF-A0A4P6TKL4-F1
#
_cell.length_a   1.000
_cell.length_b   1.000
_cell.length_c   1.000
_cell.angle_alpha   90.00
_cell.angle_beta   90.00
_cell.angle_gamma   90.00
#
_symmetry.space_group_name_H-M   'P 1'
#
loop_
_entity.id
_entity.type
_entity.pdbx_description
1 polymer ?
#
loop_
_entity_poly.entity_id
_entity_poly.type
_entity_poly.pdbx_seq_one_letter_code
_entity_poly.pdbx_strand_id
1 'polypeptide(L)'
;MTELNFQQVLQQSSQAFAILDTERTIRYVNPAFCSLFGHEVQKVLGQSIDLIVPPDARDGPAGRVGNCQQLLVRPFQGEVRRMRQDGSTITVMLHCSVLRNDHGLAEGYVLSYTDIADRKATELALQQANEQLSLALDASQLSLWDMDILQDTAIMDARWGRMLGYPATAQSMRASSMLEAVHPDDYPRIYHASMEVLKGQNSRFQQEFRVRNAQNGWTWIRCTGKVVARNDAGVALRAIGTNQDITERKNSEALIVNAANNDWLTGLPNRFSLTHHLAAALARAQRHDKLVAVCMLDLDDFKPVNDTWGHQAGDYLLQELARRLQGLLRKTDFVARLGGDEFVIVMEDLPEEGTLTQLETAMQRLHRAVESPFLLGNHIEAEVGMTVGLSLFPHDGIEPDALMRQADAAMYQAKQHKSTRPRWWHMVGEESDYPAEESSHFEVYGREAAQLLRKSARLIQSAADRYVQQFYAQGNAALSIHAVLSSLGDEELQNLESAHRNFMLQVLSPDNSAEKIIQDSRRLGHTHSLVGVTPIMLVQSVELFRRTFSEQLNQTLLPIRQRYRLLEIIDRRLQDQLHAQLEASALVHARYLDSIALPMPHQGTLWADAVNSELEQLGSLPGMQAVLLMRLTSNGVFVPENSRGPLGELVAGRLQMPGSEAVVDPNSERGQGLTAVAWRSGRICTSASYGKDKRYTLWHQPASAVQIRSTMSIPVRNAEGLTVAVISLFGAYPNQFESASMLQFAQGLQHRWELILAACTKPAAAIRQNLAVALRERLFAGGLTMYLQPLVELNSGRVLKAEALARLVKEDGQVVSPGVFLPLLGDADLDHLFRLGLDKALGQLSELDRQGMQIDISLNIAPSTLQDEDCPQWVAEALQRHGIAPHRLSLELLETGDTAPLAQDRAIERLRQTGIKLAMDDLGSGYSSLQRLSTLPFDTIKIDQSLTLNLRKTPLTSLALMRAILQLGQDLDRQVVVEGLEDRGMQEASRILGASIGQGYSLARPMAQADFIHWQRHFRLPRDSGEITSYLGALAQHWLYTQPSHAHGKRALQDCPLQHFLLRQPQADAQALAWHAACHAAQHDATASQQLTDWLVTQMMLES
;
A
#
# COMPACT_ATOMS: atom_id res chain seq x y z
N MET A 1 -1.77 -21.52 -61.83
CA MET A 1 -1.18 -20.20 -61.51
C MET A 1 0.17 -20.14 -62.18
N THR A 2 0.39 -19.15 -63.04
CA THR A 2 1.70 -18.88 -63.64
C THR A 2 2.70 -18.47 -62.56
N GLU A 3 3.97 -18.85 -62.72
CA GLU A 3 5.10 -18.54 -61.83
C GLU A 3 5.19 -17.05 -61.45
N LEU A 4 4.78 -16.18 -62.38
CA LEU A 4 4.66 -14.73 -62.22
C LEU A 4 3.67 -14.30 -61.13
N ASN A 5 2.52 -14.99 -60.99
CA ASN A 5 1.49 -14.63 -60.01
C ASN A 5 1.91 -15.01 -58.59
N PHE A 6 2.68 -16.08 -58.41
CA PHE A 6 3.15 -16.50 -57.09
C PHE A 6 4.25 -15.58 -56.55
N GLN A 7 5.18 -15.12 -57.41
CA GLN A 7 6.19 -14.14 -57.03
C GLN A 7 5.59 -12.78 -56.66
N GLN A 8 4.55 -12.32 -57.38
CA GLN A 8 3.84 -11.08 -57.02
C GLN A 8 3.14 -11.17 -55.66
N VAL A 9 2.50 -12.31 -55.36
CA VAL A 9 1.83 -12.52 -54.07
C VAL A 9 2.82 -12.51 -52.90
N LEU A 10 3.99 -13.14 -53.05
CA LEU A 10 5.03 -13.13 -52.02
C LEU A 10 5.69 -11.74 -51.86
N GLN A 11 5.83 -10.99 -52.95
CA GLN A 11 6.36 -9.61 -52.92
C GLN A 11 5.44 -8.63 -52.20
N GLN A 12 4.12 -8.78 -52.34
CA GLN A 12 3.12 -7.91 -51.71
C GLN A 12 2.72 -8.36 -50.29
N SER A 13 3.23 -9.50 -49.82
CA SER A 13 2.93 -9.98 -48.48
C SER A 13 3.59 -9.10 -47.41
N SER A 14 2.82 -8.74 -46.38
CA SER A 14 3.29 -8.04 -45.19
C SER A 14 4.12 -8.92 -44.25
N GLN A 15 4.13 -10.24 -44.47
CA GLN A 15 4.94 -11.17 -43.71
C GLN A 15 6.31 -11.37 -44.35
N ALA A 16 7.37 -11.40 -43.55
CA ALA A 16 8.74 -11.56 -44.03
C ALA A 16 8.99 -13.01 -44.47
N PHE A 17 9.36 -13.22 -45.74
CA PHE A 17 9.65 -14.53 -46.32
C PHE A 17 11.07 -14.63 -46.87
N ALA A 18 11.67 -15.82 -46.71
CA ALA A 18 12.92 -16.19 -47.37
C ALA A 18 12.83 -17.61 -47.94
N ILE A 19 13.41 -17.85 -49.11
CA ILE A 19 13.57 -19.17 -49.70
C ILE A 19 15.06 -19.49 -49.76
N LEU A 20 15.43 -20.66 -49.26
CA LEU A 20 16.80 -21.16 -49.22
C LEU A 20 16.96 -22.37 -50.14
N ASP A 21 18.17 -22.58 -50.66
CA ASP A 21 18.55 -23.87 -51.26
C ASP A 21 18.96 -24.90 -50.20
N THR A 22 19.33 -26.10 -50.66
CA THR A 22 19.75 -27.22 -49.80
C THR A 22 21.04 -26.94 -49.01
N GLU A 23 21.83 -25.92 -49.40
CA GLU A 23 23.05 -25.49 -48.71
C GLU A 23 22.81 -24.30 -47.76
N ARG A 24 21.54 -23.92 -47.54
CA ARG A 24 21.09 -22.79 -46.68
C ARG A 24 21.48 -21.41 -47.23
N THR A 25 21.70 -21.33 -48.54
CA THR A 25 21.96 -20.07 -49.24
C THR A 25 20.64 -19.43 -49.63
N ILE A 26 20.51 -18.13 -49.41
CA ILE A 26 19.29 -17.37 -49.68
C ILE A 26 19.13 -17.20 -51.20
N ARG A 27 18.06 -17.78 -51.74
CA ARG A 27 17.67 -17.70 -53.16
C ARG A 27 16.61 -16.64 -53.43
N TYR A 28 15.79 -16.36 -52.43
CA TYR A 28 14.76 -15.32 -52.51
C TYR A 28 14.48 -14.73 -51.14
N VAL A 29 14.21 -13.43 -51.10
CA VAL A 29 13.64 -12.71 -49.96
C VAL A 29 12.63 -11.71 -50.48
N ASN A 30 11.57 -11.46 -49.72
CA ASN A 30 10.59 -10.43 -50.06
C ASN A 30 10.92 -9.09 -49.36
N PRO A 31 10.30 -7.96 -49.77
CA PRO A 31 10.56 -6.65 -49.18
C PRO A 31 10.36 -6.61 -47.67
N ALA A 32 9.34 -7.31 -47.14
CA ALA A 32 9.08 -7.40 -45.71
C ALA A 32 10.24 -8.04 -44.91
N PHE A 33 10.94 -9.04 -45.47
CA PHE A 33 12.15 -9.60 -44.85
C PHE A 33 13.28 -8.58 -44.78
N CYS A 34 13.49 -7.81 -45.84
CA CYS A 34 14.49 -6.75 -45.89
C CYS A 34 14.20 -5.63 -44.90
N SER A 35 12.95 -5.19 -44.79
CA SER A 35 12.53 -4.19 -43.80
C SER A 35 12.67 -4.70 -42.36
N LEU A 36 12.34 -5.97 -42.09
CA LEU A 36 12.39 -6.53 -40.74
C LEU A 36 13.82 -6.66 -40.19
N PHE A 37 14.77 -7.08 -41.03
CA PHE A 37 16.17 -7.30 -40.64
C PHE A 37 17.13 -6.17 -41.06
N GLY A 38 16.65 -5.18 -41.81
CA GLY A 38 17.43 -4.01 -42.22
C GLY A 38 18.47 -4.28 -43.30
N HIS A 39 18.29 -5.33 -44.11
CA HIS A 39 19.23 -5.71 -45.16
C HIS A 39 18.70 -5.46 -46.56
N GLU A 40 19.56 -5.00 -47.48
CA GLU A 40 19.22 -4.84 -48.90
C GLU A 40 19.18 -6.19 -49.66
N VAL A 41 18.18 -6.39 -50.52
CA VAL A 41 17.98 -7.63 -51.30
C VAL A 41 19.27 -8.07 -52.02
N GLN A 42 19.96 -7.15 -52.70
CA GLN A 42 21.17 -7.46 -53.49
C GLN A 42 22.36 -7.93 -52.64
N LYS A 43 22.40 -7.56 -51.36
CA LYS A 43 23.48 -7.95 -50.43
C LYS A 43 23.19 -9.27 -49.71
N VAL A 44 21.93 -9.72 -49.72
CA VAL A 44 21.45 -10.91 -49.00
C VAL A 44 21.30 -12.12 -49.93
N LEU A 45 20.93 -11.90 -51.19
CA LEU A 45 20.85 -12.97 -52.19
C LEU A 45 22.23 -13.60 -52.40
N GLY A 46 22.30 -14.94 -52.32
CA GLY A 46 23.55 -15.69 -52.42
C GLY A 46 24.38 -15.77 -51.12
N GLN A 47 23.92 -15.16 -50.02
CA GLN A 47 24.54 -15.29 -48.70
C GLN A 47 23.88 -16.41 -47.87
N SER A 48 24.60 -16.90 -46.85
CA SER A 48 24.06 -17.86 -45.88
C SER A 48 23.05 -17.20 -44.95
N ILE A 49 21.96 -17.90 -44.63
CA ILE A 49 20.96 -17.43 -43.65
C ILE A 49 21.53 -17.19 -42.24
N ASP A 50 22.75 -17.69 -41.95
CA ASP A 50 23.46 -17.45 -40.69
C ASP A 50 23.83 -15.97 -40.47
N LEU A 51 23.72 -15.11 -41.50
CA LEU A 51 23.97 -13.67 -41.40
C LEU A 51 23.01 -12.96 -40.43
N ILE A 52 21.78 -13.46 -40.30
CA ILE A 52 20.77 -12.95 -39.35
C ILE A 52 20.72 -13.77 -38.05
N VAL A 53 21.62 -14.73 -37.85
CA VAL A 53 21.67 -15.58 -36.65
C VAL A 53 22.74 -15.06 -35.69
N PRO A 54 22.38 -14.63 -34.47
CA PRO A 54 23.32 -14.15 -33.46
C PRO A 54 24.43 -15.17 -33.17
N PRO A 55 25.68 -14.75 -32.92
CA PRO A 55 26.81 -15.66 -32.70
C PRO A 55 26.61 -16.65 -31.53
N ASP A 56 25.99 -16.20 -30.44
CA ASP A 56 25.66 -17.00 -29.24
C ASP A 56 24.55 -18.03 -29.49
N ALA A 57 23.70 -17.79 -30.49
CA ALA A 57 22.61 -18.68 -30.87
C ALA A 57 23.05 -19.79 -31.84
N ARG A 58 24.31 -19.81 -32.30
CA ARG A 58 24.83 -20.79 -33.27
C ARG A 58 25.09 -22.18 -32.66
N ASP A 59 25.42 -22.26 -31.36
CA ASP A 59 25.84 -23.51 -30.69
C ASP A 59 24.78 -24.12 -29.73
N GLY A 60 23.65 -23.44 -29.49
CA GLY A 60 22.57 -23.91 -28.60
C GLY A 60 21.54 -24.84 -29.29
N PRO A 61 20.58 -25.43 -28.56
CA PRO A 61 19.50 -26.24 -29.15
C PRO A 61 18.64 -25.46 -30.16
N ALA A 62 18.54 -24.13 -30.05
CA ALA A 62 17.95 -23.26 -31.07
C ALA A 62 18.84 -23.10 -32.33
N GLY A 63 20.17 -23.21 -32.18
CA GLY A 63 21.15 -23.33 -33.26
C GLY A 63 21.21 -24.73 -33.89
N ARG A 64 20.80 -25.77 -33.16
CA ARG A 64 20.60 -27.14 -33.70
C ARG A 64 19.39 -27.23 -34.64
N VAL A 65 18.45 -26.30 -34.57
CA VAL A 65 17.43 -26.11 -35.63
C VAL A 65 18.08 -25.60 -36.94
N GLY A 66 19.31 -25.09 -36.86
CA GLY A 66 20.17 -24.75 -38.00
C GLY A 66 20.90 -25.92 -38.66
N ASN A 67 20.87 -27.12 -38.08
CA ASN A 67 21.31 -28.35 -38.76
C ASN A 67 20.13 -28.92 -39.57
N CYS A 68 19.94 -28.39 -40.77
CA CYS A 68 18.92 -28.84 -41.73
C CYS A 68 19.00 -30.34 -42.07
N GLN A 69 20.05 -31.05 -41.68
CA GLN A 69 20.12 -32.52 -41.81
C GLN A 69 19.10 -33.28 -40.93
N GLN A 70 18.59 -32.71 -39.82
CA GLN A 70 17.49 -33.34 -39.06
C GLN A 70 16.09 -32.82 -39.42
N LEU A 71 15.98 -31.76 -40.25
CA LEU A 71 14.71 -31.21 -40.76
C LEU A 71 14.20 -31.93 -42.02
N LEU A 72 14.83 -33.03 -42.44
CA LEU A 72 14.45 -33.82 -43.61
C LEU A 72 13.02 -34.43 -43.55
N VAL A 73 12.28 -34.27 -42.43
CA VAL A 73 11.00 -34.96 -42.22
C VAL A 73 9.81 -34.07 -41.74
N ARG A 74 9.99 -32.90 -41.08
CA ARG A 74 8.83 -32.10 -40.57
C ARG A 74 9.05 -30.57 -40.56
N PRO A 75 7.98 -29.76 -40.79
CA PRO A 75 8.00 -28.31 -40.64
C PRO A 75 8.24 -27.88 -39.18
N PHE A 76 8.93 -26.75 -38.99
CA PHE A 76 9.27 -26.18 -37.68
C PHE A 76 8.53 -24.86 -37.47
N GLN A 77 7.95 -24.64 -36.29
CA GLN A 77 7.42 -23.36 -35.86
C GLN A 77 7.93 -23.06 -34.45
N GLY A 78 8.51 -21.87 -34.24
CA GLY A 78 8.99 -21.48 -32.91
C GLY A 78 9.56 -20.08 -32.82
N GLU A 79 9.63 -19.56 -31.60
CA GLU A 79 10.24 -18.26 -31.30
C GLU A 79 11.76 -18.36 -31.43
N VAL A 80 12.36 -17.44 -32.18
CA VAL A 80 13.81 -17.41 -32.42
C VAL A 80 14.34 -15.99 -32.35
N ARG A 81 15.56 -15.82 -31.86
CA ARG A 81 16.28 -14.55 -31.90
C ARG A 81 17.00 -14.39 -33.23
N ARG A 82 16.90 -13.21 -33.82
CA ARG A 82 17.55 -12.82 -35.08
C ARG A 82 18.24 -11.48 -34.90
N MET A 83 19.31 -11.28 -35.63
CA MET A 83 20.10 -10.06 -35.59
C MET A 83 19.77 -9.20 -36.81
N ARG A 84 19.58 -7.91 -36.61
CA ARG A 84 19.46 -6.92 -37.69
C ARG A 84 20.85 -6.50 -38.17
N GLN A 85 20.92 -5.81 -39.31
CA GLN A 85 22.18 -5.32 -39.87
C GLN A 85 22.96 -4.40 -38.93
N ASP A 86 22.28 -3.66 -38.05
CA ASP A 86 22.88 -2.74 -37.06
C ASP A 86 23.45 -3.45 -35.80
N GLY A 87 23.32 -4.78 -35.72
CA GLY A 87 23.75 -5.59 -34.59
C GLY A 87 22.72 -5.72 -33.47
N SER A 88 21.57 -5.03 -33.55
CA SER A 88 20.47 -5.20 -32.60
C SER A 88 19.80 -6.56 -32.78
N THR A 89 19.33 -7.15 -31.67
CA THR A 89 18.63 -8.44 -31.70
C THR A 89 17.12 -8.24 -31.62
N ILE A 90 16.39 -8.90 -32.50
CA ILE A 90 14.93 -8.95 -32.53
C ILE A 90 14.45 -10.39 -32.24
N THR A 91 13.34 -10.53 -31.52
CA THR A 91 12.69 -11.82 -31.32
C THR A 91 11.55 -11.97 -32.33
N VAL A 92 11.57 -13.05 -33.11
CA VAL A 92 10.60 -13.30 -34.18
C VAL A 92 10.03 -14.71 -34.05
N MET A 93 8.77 -14.88 -34.48
CA MET A 93 8.21 -16.20 -34.71
C MET A 93 8.71 -16.71 -36.06
N LEU A 94 9.45 -17.82 -36.10
CA LEU A 94 9.90 -18.46 -37.33
C LEU A 94 9.02 -19.67 -37.64
N HIS A 95 8.54 -19.74 -38.88
CA HIS A 95 7.99 -20.95 -39.46
C HIS A 95 8.84 -21.40 -40.66
N CYS A 96 9.23 -22.68 -40.69
CA CYS A 96 10.10 -23.28 -41.69
C CYS A 96 9.45 -24.53 -42.28
N SER A 97 9.37 -24.60 -43.61
CA SER A 97 8.83 -25.74 -44.35
C SER A 97 9.75 -26.15 -45.50
N VAL A 98 9.82 -27.45 -45.79
CA VAL A 98 10.68 -28.01 -46.85
C VAL A 98 9.98 -27.92 -48.21
N LEU A 99 10.66 -27.38 -49.22
CA LEU A 99 10.28 -27.48 -50.64
C LEU A 99 10.77 -28.82 -51.20
N ARG A 100 9.88 -29.57 -51.85
CA ARG A 100 10.20 -30.85 -52.50
C ARG A 100 9.88 -30.78 -53.99
N ASN A 101 10.73 -31.39 -54.81
CA ASN A 101 10.50 -31.54 -56.24
C ASN A 101 9.47 -32.65 -56.53
N ASP A 102 9.10 -32.80 -57.82
CA ASP A 102 8.11 -33.78 -58.29
C ASP A 102 8.51 -35.26 -58.02
N HIS A 103 9.77 -35.52 -57.67
CA HIS A 103 10.28 -36.83 -57.27
C HIS A 103 10.36 -37.01 -55.73
N GLY A 104 9.88 -36.04 -54.94
CA GLY A 104 9.82 -36.08 -53.48
C GLY A 104 11.13 -35.71 -52.75
N LEU A 105 12.18 -35.36 -53.50
CA LEU A 105 13.48 -34.95 -52.98
C LEU A 105 13.44 -33.47 -52.55
N ALA A 106 14.10 -33.15 -51.44
CA ALA A 106 14.16 -31.78 -50.92
C ALA A 106 14.96 -30.87 -51.87
N GLU A 107 14.33 -29.79 -52.33
CA GLU A 107 14.89 -28.82 -53.28
C GLU A 107 15.26 -27.49 -52.58
N GLY A 108 14.70 -27.23 -51.39
CA GLY A 108 15.00 -26.04 -50.61
C GLY A 108 14.12 -25.89 -49.37
N TYR A 109 14.14 -24.71 -48.76
CA TYR A 109 13.35 -24.38 -47.56
C TYR A 109 12.64 -23.03 -47.70
N VAL A 110 11.40 -22.93 -47.24
CA VAL A 110 10.68 -21.65 -47.10
C VAL A 110 10.63 -21.27 -45.63
N LEU A 111 11.07 -20.07 -45.33
CA LEU A 111 11.06 -19.46 -44.01
C LEU A 111 10.10 -18.28 -44.01
N SER A 112 9.29 -18.16 -42.96
CA SER A 112 8.48 -16.97 -42.70
C SER A 112 8.73 -16.45 -41.29
N TYR A 113 8.82 -15.13 -41.15
CA TYR A 113 9.12 -14.44 -39.91
C TYR A 113 8.02 -13.44 -39.58
N THR A 114 7.58 -13.44 -38.32
CA THR A 114 6.61 -12.48 -37.80
C THR A 114 7.22 -11.78 -36.59
N ASP A 115 7.22 -10.45 -36.60
CA ASP A 115 7.59 -9.65 -35.43
C ASP A 115 6.55 -9.86 -34.33
N ILE A 116 7.02 -10.11 -33.10
CA ILE A 116 6.18 -10.35 -31.93
C ILE A 116 6.47 -9.35 -30.79
N ALA A 117 7.20 -8.26 -31.06
CA ALA A 117 7.60 -7.28 -30.05
C ALA A 117 6.40 -6.64 -29.32
N ASP A 118 5.40 -6.13 -30.05
CA ASP A 118 4.22 -5.47 -29.46
C ASP A 118 3.36 -6.44 -28.66
N ARG A 119 3.23 -7.67 -29.16
CA ARG A 119 2.54 -8.75 -28.46
C ARG A 119 3.25 -9.09 -27.15
N LYS A 120 4.58 -9.18 -27.14
CA LYS A 120 5.37 -9.45 -25.93
C LYS A 120 5.32 -8.28 -24.94
N ALA A 121 5.33 -7.04 -25.42
CA ALA A 121 5.19 -5.86 -24.56
C ALA A 121 3.83 -5.84 -23.86
N THR A 122 2.75 -6.18 -24.59
CA THR A 122 1.40 -6.27 -24.02
C THR A 122 1.25 -7.46 -23.07
N GLU A 123 1.80 -8.63 -23.42
CA GLU A 123 1.83 -9.81 -22.54
C GLU A 123 2.60 -9.50 -21.24
N LEU A 124 3.75 -8.82 -21.32
CA LEU A 124 4.55 -8.45 -20.16
C LEU A 124 3.85 -7.41 -19.27
N ALA A 125 3.25 -6.37 -19.86
CA ALA A 125 2.50 -5.36 -19.10
C ALA A 125 1.29 -5.96 -18.38
N LEU A 126 0.57 -6.88 -19.04
CA LEU A 126 -0.53 -7.61 -18.42
C LEU A 126 -0.04 -8.54 -17.30
N GLN A 127 1.12 -9.18 -17.50
CA GLN A 127 1.74 -10.05 -16.50
C GLN A 127 2.17 -9.25 -15.26
N GLN A 128 2.79 -8.08 -15.45
CA GLN A 128 3.18 -7.17 -14.37
C GLN A 128 1.97 -6.62 -13.61
N ALA A 129 0.90 -6.21 -14.30
CA ALA A 129 -0.33 -5.74 -13.67
C ALA A 129 -1.02 -6.86 -12.85
N ASN A 130 -1.05 -8.09 -13.38
CA ASN A 130 -1.59 -9.25 -12.68
C ASN A 130 -0.73 -9.65 -11.46
N GLU A 131 0.60 -9.56 -11.57
CA GLU A 131 1.52 -9.81 -10.46
C GLU A 131 1.32 -8.78 -9.34
N GLN A 132 1.25 -7.49 -9.68
CA GLN A 132 0.97 -6.42 -8.70
C GLN A 132 -0.38 -6.61 -8.00
N LEU A 133 -1.44 -6.93 -8.76
CA LEU A 133 -2.75 -7.22 -8.18
C LEU A 133 -2.71 -8.45 -7.27
N SER A 134 -2.01 -9.52 -7.67
CA SER A 134 -1.86 -10.72 -6.83
C SER A 134 -1.12 -10.41 -5.54
N LEU A 135 -0.04 -9.63 -5.59
CA LEU A 135 0.76 -9.23 -4.43
C LEU A 135 -0.03 -8.34 -3.46
N ALA A 136 -0.80 -7.37 -3.99
CA ALA A 136 -1.65 -6.50 -3.16
C ALA A 136 -2.72 -7.29 -2.40
N LEU A 137 -3.30 -8.30 -3.05
CA LEU A 137 -4.31 -9.14 -2.41
C LEU A 137 -3.69 -10.16 -1.43
N ASP A 138 -2.49 -10.68 -1.70
CA ASP A 138 -1.74 -11.53 -0.76
C ASP A 138 -1.34 -10.76 0.51
N ALA A 139 -0.84 -9.53 0.37
CA ALA A 139 -0.52 -8.66 1.51
C ALA A 139 -1.76 -8.36 2.38
N SER A 140 -2.92 -8.24 1.75
CA SER A 140 -4.20 -7.98 2.43
C SER A 140 -4.89 -9.25 2.95
N GLN A 141 -4.33 -10.44 2.70
CA GLN A 141 -4.94 -11.75 2.98
C GLN A 141 -6.37 -11.89 2.44
N LEU A 142 -6.64 -11.31 1.26
CA LEU A 142 -7.94 -11.36 0.61
C LEU A 142 -7.96 -12.42 -0.49
N SER A 143 -9.01 -13.24 -0.52
CA SER A 143 -9.33 -14.12 -1.63
C SER A 143 -10.44 -13.49 -2.47
N LEU A 144 -10.32 -13.53 -3.80
CA LEU A 144 -11.34 -13.09 -4.74
C LEU A 144 -12.27 -14.24 -5.13
N TRP A 145 -13.55 -13.89 -5.30
CA TRP A 145 -14.53 -14.73 -6.00
C TRP A 145 -15.24 -13.97 -7.11
N ASP A 146 -15.60 -14.72 -8.14
CA ASP A 146 -16.40 -14.28 -9.27
C ASP A 146 -17.51 -15.30 -9.51
N MET A 147 -18.74 -14.82 -9.59
CA MET A 147 -19.93 -15.67 -9.64
C MET A 147 -20.81 -15.28 -10.83
N ASP A 148 -21.08 -16.25 -11.69
CA ASP A 148 -22.13 -16.19 -12.70
C ASP A 148 -23.43 -16.77 -12.12
N ILE A 149 -24.43 -15.92 -12.04
CA ILE A 149 -25.69 -16.21 -11.35
C ILE A 149 -26.62 -17.07 -12.23
N LEU A 150 -26.54 -16.93 -13.55
CA LEU A 150 -27.38 -17.72 -14.47
C LEU A 150 -26.83 -19.13 -14.66
N GLN A 151 -25.51 -19.26 -14.70
CA GLN A 151 -24.85 -20.56 -14.87
C GLN A 151 -24.68 -21.32 -13.56
N ASP A 152 -25.06 -20.72 -12.42
CA ASP A 152 -24.83 -21.26 -11.08
C ASP A 152 -23.37 -21.64 -10.86
N THR A 153 -22.42 -20.81 -11.33
CA THR A 153 -20.97 -21.07 -11.22
C THR A 153 -20.29 -19.99 -10.40
N ALA A 154 -19.43 -20.42 -9.48
CA ALA A 154 -18.57 -19.56 -8.69
C ALA A 154 -17.12 -20.00 -8.83
N ILE A 155 -16.26 -19.06 -9.22
CA ILE A 155 -14.82 -19.23 -9.35
C ILE A 155 -14.17 -18.52 -8.17
N MET A 156 -13.39 -19.26 -7.41
CA MET A 156 -12.58 -18.77 -6.30
C MET A 156 -11.11 -18.91 -6.66
N ASP A 157 -10.32 -17.89 -6.33
CA ASP A 157 -8.89 -17.94 -6.57
C ASP A 157 -8.16 -18.97 -5.66
N ALA A 158 -6.88 -19.22 -5.94
CA ALA A 158 -6.07 -20.17 -5.19
C ALA A 158 -5.93 -19.84 -3.69
N ARG A 159 -6.18 -18.58 -3.29
CA ARG A 159 -6.10 -18.12 -1.91
C ARG A 159 -7.25 -18.63 -1.08
N TRP A 160 -8.43 -18.83 -1.67
CA TRP A 160 -9.53 -19.53 -1.03
C TRP A 160 -9.13 -20.93 -0.55
N GLY A 161 -8.43 -21.66 -1.42
CA GLY A 161 -7.91 -22.98 -1.10
C GLY A 161 -6.97 -22.94 0.11
N ARG A 162 -5.98 -22.03 0.09
CA ARG A 162 -5.06 -21.82 1.22
C ARG A 162 -5.79 -21.47 2.52
N MET A 163 -6.77 -20.59 2.44
CA MET A 163 -7.55 -20.10 3.59
C MET A 163 -8.33 -21.21 4.29
N LEU A 164 -8.91 -22.13 3.52
CA LEU A 164 -9.72 -23.22 4.07
C LEU A 164 -8.98 -24.57 4.17
N GLY A 165 -7.68 -24.60 3.88
CA GLY A 165 -6.85 -25.80 3.93
C GLY A 165 -7.07 -26.80 2.77
N TYR A 166 -7.68 -26.35 1.67
CA TYR A 166 -7.75 -27.11 0.42
C TYR A 166 -6.49 -26.86 -0.45
N PRO A 167 -6.26 -27.67 -1.51
CA PRO A 167 -5.18 -27.41 -2.46
C PRO A 167 -5.20 -25.96 -2.98
N ALA A 168 -4.03 -25.33 -3.05
CA ALA A 168 -3.82 -23.94 -3.47
C ALA A 168 -3.98 -23.76 -4.99
N THR A 169 -5.13 -24.17 -5.51
CA THR A 169 -5.53 -24.07 -6.90
C THR A 169 -6.84 -23.29 -6.97
N ALA A 170 -7.07 -22.55 -8.06
CA ALA A 170 -8.38 -21.94 -8.30
C ALA A 170 -9.46 -23.02 -8.26
N GLN A 171 -10.54 -22.75 -7.52
CA GLN A 171 -11.65 -23.67 -7.36
C GLN A 171 -12.84 -23.16 -8.13
N SER A 172 -13.42 -24.00 -8.97
CA SER A 172 -14.70 -23.76 -9.61
C SER A 172 -15.73 -24.68 -8.97
N MET A 173 -16.84 -24.11 -8.51
CA MET A 173 -17.93 -24.86 -7.90
C MET A 173 -19.29 -24.26 -8.26
N ARG A 174 -20.37 -24.95 -7.87
CA ARG A 174 -21.70 -24.38 -8.00
C ARG A 174 -21.89 -23.25 -6.99
N ALA A 175 -22.46 -22.13 -7.42
CA ALA A 175 -22.73 -21.01 -6.51
C ALA A 175 -23.70 -21.44 -5.38
N SER A 176 -24.69 -22.27 -5.72
CA SER A 176 -25.60 -22.92 -4.78
C SER A 176 -24.89 -23.79 -3.73
N SER A 177 -23.88 -24.57 -4.11
CA SER A 177 -23.08 -25.40 -3.19
C SER A 177 -22.24 -24.58 -2.20
N MET A 178 -21.95 -23.31 -2.49
CA MET A 178 -21.25 -22.44 -1.54
C MET A 178 -22.07 -22.20 -0.27
N LEU A 179 -23.40 -22.13 -0.41
CA LEU A 179 -24.32 -22.00 0.72
C LEU A 179 -24.40 -23.28 1.56
N GLU A 180 -24.14 -24.45 0.99
CA GLU A 180 -24.10 -25.73 1.72
C GLU A 180 -22.88 -25.83 2.65
N ALA A 181 -21.81 -25.09 2.34
CA ALA A 181 -20.62 -25.03 3.17
C ALA A 181 -20.75 -24.04 4.35
N VAL A 182 -21.82 -23.22 4.38
CA VAL A 182 -22.10 -22.29 5.48
C VAL A 182 -22.64 -23.06 6.69
N HIS A 183 -22.23 -22.65 7.88
CA HIS A 183 -22.73 -23.25 9.12
C HIS A 183 -24.26 -23.19 9.22
N PRO A 184 -24.95 -24.26 9.68
CA PRO A 184 -26.41 -24.32 9.77
C PRO A 184 -27.06 -23.12 10.48
N ASP A 185 -26.50 -22.68 11.61
CA ASP A 185 -27.00 -21.49 12.34
C ASP A 185 -26.87 -20.17 11.55
N ASP A 186 -25.86 -20.07 10.67
CA ASP A 186 -25.59 -18.85 9.92
C ASP A 186 -26.39 -18.82 8.61
N TYR A 187 -26.77 -20.00 8.09
CA TYR A 187 -27.41 -20.18 6.78
C TYR A 187 -28.65 -19.28 6.54
N PRO A 188 -29.66 -19.20 7.45
CA PRO A 188 -30.86 -18.41 7.19
C PRO A 188 -30.56 -16.92 6.97
N ARG A 189 -29.63 -16.38 7.76
CA ARG A 189 -29.20 -14.98 7.68
C ARG A 189 -28.44 -14.71 6.38
N ILE A 190 -27.53 -15.60 6.02
CA ILE A 190 -26.72 -15.46 4.81
C ILE A 190 -27.60 -15.56 3.56
N TYR A 191 -28.49 -16.55 3.50
CA TYR A 191 -29.44 -16.70 2.40
C TYR A 191 -30.29 -15.44 2.19
N HIS A 192 -30.84 -14.87 3.27
CA HIS A 192 -31.64 -13.65 3.19
C HIS A 192 -30.83 -12.46 2.65
N ALA A 193 -29.64 -12.22 3.20
CA ALA A 193 -28.76 -11.13 2.78
C ALA A 193 -28.31 -11.29 1.31
N SER A 194 -28.05 -12.52 0.85
CA SER A 194 -27.72 -12.78 -0.55
C SER A 194 -28.90 -12.47 -1.47
N MET A 195 -30.13 -12.83 -1.08
CA MET A 195 -31.33 -12.55 -1.86
C MET A 195 -31.64 -11.05 -1.97
N GLU A 196 -31.45 -10.26 -0.92
CA GLU A 196 -31.64 -8.81 -0.96
C GLU A 196 -30.75 -8.14 -2.01
N VAL A 197 -29.47 -8.52 -2.06
CA VAL A 197 -28.49 -7.97 -3.00
C VAL A 197 -28.80 -8.41 -4.43
N LEU A 198 -29.17 -9.69 -4.62
CA LEU A 198 -29.57 -10.19 -5.94
C LEU A 198 -30.83 -9.52 -6.47
N LYS A 199 -31.82 -9.25 -5.61
CA LYS A 199 -33.06 -8.52 -5.94
C LYS A 199 -32.85 -7.01 -6.11
N GLY A 200 -31.67 -6.49 -5.81
CA GLY A 200 -31.35 -5.07 -5.90
C GLY A 200 -31.94 -4.23 -4.77
N GLN A 201 -32.39 -4.86 -3.68
CA GLN A 201 -32.86 -4.19 -2.46
C GLN A 201 -31.70 -3.65 -1.63
N ASN A 202 -30.50 -4.20 -1.85
CA ASN A 202 -29.26 -3.73 -1.22
C ASN A 202 -28.12 -3.68 -2.25
N SER A 203 -27.23 -2.69 -2.15
CA SER A 203 -26.19 -2.43 -3.15
C SER A 203 -24.94 -3.29 -2.97
N ARG A 204 -24.72 -3.83 -1.76
CA ARG A 204 -23.53 -4.61 -1.40
C ARG A 204 -23.88 -5.73 -0.42
N PHE A 205 -23.29 -6.90 -0.65
CA PHE A 205 -23.27 -8.00 0.30
C PHE A 205 -22.09 -7.81 1.26
N GLN A 206 -22.33 -7.82 2.57
CA GLN A 206 -21.28 -7.80 3.58
C GLN A 206 -21.75 -8.59 4.80
N GLN A 207 -21.13 -9.74 5.05
CA GLN A 207 -21.51 -10.63 6.14
C GLN A 207 -20.28 -11.34 6.72
N GLU A 208 -20.33 -11.62 8.02
CA GLU A 208 -19.40 -12.51 8.72
C GLU A 208 -20.12 -13.83 9.04
N PHE A 209 -19.54 -14.97 8.67
CA PHE A 209 -20.14 -16.29 8.89
C PHE A 209 -19.10 -17.41 8.87
N ARG A 210 -19.49 -18.57 9.37
CA ARG A 210 -18.63 -19.75 9.41
C ARG A 210 -18.78 -20.58 8.14
N VAL A 211 -17.65 -20.99 7.58
CA VAL A 211 -17.55 -21.88 6.42
C VAL A 211 -16.78 -23.13 6.81
N ARG A 212 -17.23 -24.28 6.30
CA ARG A 212 -16.59 -25.56 6.54
C ARG A 212 -15.23 -25.64 5.83
N ASN A 213 -14.20 -26.06 6.55
CA ASN A 213 -12.84 -26.22 6.03
C ASN A 213 -12.54 -27.67 5.62
N ALA A 214 -11.37 -27.91 5.00
CA ALA A 214 -10.96 -29.23 4.51
C ALA A 214 -10.84 -30.31 5.59
N GLN A 215 -10.64 -29.91 6.86
CA GLN A 215 -10.52 -30.79 8.01
C GLN A 215 -11.86 -31.00 8.74
N ASN A 216 -12.99 -30.61 8.15
CA ASN A 216 -14.32 -30.60 8.76
C ASN A 216 -14.47 -29.66 9.98
N GLY A 217 -13.56 -28.73 10.18
CA GLY A 217 -13.70 -27.62 11.13
C GLY A 217 -14.43 -26.42 10.53
N TRP A 218 -14.66 -25.40 11.38
CA TRP A 218 -15.31 -24.14 10.98
C TRP A 218 -14.29 -23.00 10.97
N THR A 219 -14.21 -22.29 9.85
CA THR A 219 -13.39 -21.08 9.68
C THR A 219 -14.32 -19.87 9.59
N TRP A 220 -14.00 -18.79 10.30
CA TRP A 220 -14.77 -17.55 10.22
C TRP A 220 -14.31 -16.72 9.02
N ILE A 221 -15.26 -16.39 8.15
CA ILE A 221 -15.02 -15.62 6.93
C ILE A 221 -15.80 -14.31 6.98
N ARG A 222 -15.11 -13.21 6.67
CA ARG A 222 -15.71 -11.94 6.27
C ARG A 222 -15.82 -11.92 4.75
N CYS A 223 -17.04 -11.99 4.23
CA CYS A 223 -17.31 -11.93 2.80
C CYS A 223 -17.90 -10.56 2.44
N THR A 224 -17.35 -9.91 1.41
CA THR A 224 -17.94 -8.72 0.80
C THR A 224 -18.12 -8.91 -0.70
N GLY A 225 -19.23 -8.49 -1.28
CA GLY A 225 -19.47 -8.63 -2.71
C GLY A 225 -20.48 -7.65 -3.27
N LYS A 226 -20.50 -7.50 -4.59
CA LYS A 226 -21.47 -6.66 -5.32
C LYS A 226 -21.86 -7.30 -6.64
N VAL A 227 -23.07 -7.01 -7.11
CA VAL A 227 -23.52 -7.35 -8.47
C VAL A 227 -22.89 -6.36 -9.45
N VAL A 228 -22.22 -6.88 -10.49
CA VAL A 228 -21.54 -6.07 -11.51
C VAL A 228 -22.25 -6.05 -12.86
N ALA A 229 -23.19 -6.97 -13.09
CA ALA A 229 -24.00 -7.00 -14.30
C ALA A 229 -25.44 -7.41 -13.96
N ARG A 230 -26.41 -6.75 -14.61
CA ARG A 230 -27.84 -7.09 -14.60
C ARG A 230 -28.37 -7.11 -16.04
N ASN A 231 -29.43 -7.87 -16.30
CA ASN A 231 -30.14 -7.80 -17.57
C ASN A 231 -31.19 -6.67 -17.58
N ASP A 232 -31.82 -6.46 -18.74
CA ASP A 232 -32.84 -5.41 -18.94
C ASP A 232 -34.08 -5.59 -18.05
N ALA A 233 -34.33 -6.80 -17.53
CA ALA A 233 -35.39 -7.09 -16.57
C ALA A 233 -34.98 -6.86 -15.10
N GLY A 234 -33.77 -6.35 -14.85
CA GLY A 234 -33.24 -6.07 -13.51
C GLY A 234 -32.66 -7.28 -12.78
N VAL A 235 -32.61 -8.46 -13.41
CA VAL A 235 -32.08 -9.70 -12.82
C VAL A 235 -30.56 -9.66 -12.81
N ALA A 236 -29.94 -10.01 -11.68
CA ALA A 236 -28.49 -10.07 -11.53
C ALA A 236 -27.87 -11.20 -12.37
N LEU A 237 -26.84 -10.87 -13.15
CA LEU A 237 -26.13 -11.78 -14.05
C LEU A 237 -24.78 -12.23 -13.47
N ARG A 238 -24.02 -11.29 -12.89
CA ARG A 238 -22.68 -11.56 -12.35
C ARG A 238 -22.42 -10.79 -11.07
N ALA A 239 -21.78 -11.43 -10.10
CA ALA A 239 -21.36 -10.81 -8.86
C ALA A 239 -19.90 -11.13 -8.55
N ILE A 240 -19.17 -10.16 -7.98
CA ILE A 240 -17.78 -10.34 -7.58
C ILE A 240 -17.59 -9.89 -6.14
N GLY A 241 -16.57 -10.43 -5.48
CA GLY A 241 -16.27 -10.06 -4.11
C GLY A 241 -14.96 -10.60 -3.56
N THR A 242 -14.77 -10.34 -2.27
CA THR A 242 -13.61 -10.76 -1.50
C THR A 242 -14.02 -11.54 -0.26
N ASN A 243 -13.16 -12.47 0.15
CA ASN A 243 -13.23 -13.22 1.40
C ASN A 243 -11.97 -12.96 2.22
N GLN A 244 -12.12 -12.85 3.54
CA GLN A 244 -11.01 -12.73 4.48
C GLN A 244 -11.25 -13.67 5.67
N ASP A 245 -10.19 -14.36 6.11
CA ASP A 245 -10.23 -15.12 7.36
C ASP A 245 -10.18 -14.17 8.56
N ILE A 246 -11.16 -14.28 9.45
CA ILE A 246 -11.24 -13.51 10.69
C ILE A 246 -11.27 -14.43 11.93
N THR A 247 -10.87 -15.70 11.77
CA THR A 247 -10.92 -16.73 12.82
C THR A 247 -10.11 -16.33 14.04
N GLU A 248 -8.90 -15.81 13.88
CA GLU A 248 -8.07 -15.37 15.00
C GLU A 248 -8.71 -14.21 15.78
N ARG A 249 -9.32 -13.24 15.06
CA ARG A 249 -10.07 -12.14 15.66
C ARG A 249 -11.26 -12.66 16.45
N LYS A 250 -12.07 -13.54 15.85
CA LYS A 250 -13.26 -14.13 16.47
C LYS A 250 -12.93 -15.05 17.64
N ASN A 251 -11.85 -15.81 17.56
CA ASN A 251 -11.36 -16.61 18.67
C ASN A 251 -10.88 -15.73 19.82
N SER A 252 -10.20 -14.61 19.53
CA SER A 252 -9.80 -13.66 20.56
C SER A 252 -11.01 -12.98 21.22
N GLU A 253 -11.99 -12.55 20.43
CA GLU A 253 -13.28 -12.02 20.94
C GLU A 253 -14.00 -13.07 21.82
N ALA A 254 -14.08 -14.31 21.35
CA ALA A 254 -14.72 -15.40 22.08
C ALA A 254 -13.96 -15.78 23.36
N LEU A 255 -12.62 -15.76 23.34
CA LEU A 255 -11.79 -15.98 24.52
C LEU A 255 -11.97 -14.85 25.54
N ILE A 256 -12.09 -13.60 25.10
CA ILE A 256 -12.38 -12.47 25.99
C ILE A 256 -13.76 -12.64 26.63
N VAL A 257 -14.78 -13.01 25.85
CA VAL A 257 -16.14 -13.24 26.38
C VAL A 257 -16.19 -14.46 27.30
N ASN A 258 -15.50 -15.54 26.94
CA ASN A 258 -15.48 -16.77 27.73
C ASN A 258 -14.69 -16.58 29.03
N ALA A 259 -13.53 -15.91 28.99
CA ALA A 259 -12.76 -15.57 30.19
C ALA A 259 -13.47 -14.54 31.08
N ALA A 260 -14.29 -13.66 30.48
CA ALA A 260 -15.12 -12.74 31.24
C ALA A 260 -16.22 -13.47 32.04
N ASN A 261 -16.75 -14.59 31.53
CA ASN A 261 -17.95 -15.23 32.08
C ASN A 261 -17.73 -16.61 32.73
N ASN A 262 -16.67 -17.35 32.40
CA ASN A 262 -16.44 -18.72 32.85
C ASN A 262 -15.04 -18.90 33.45
N ASP A 263 -14.94 -19.85 34.38
CA ASP A 263 -13.70 -20.35 34.98
C ASP A 263 -12.93 -21.20 33.96
N TRP A 264 -11.65 -20.89 33.79
CA TRP A 264 -10.82 -21.45 32.72
C TRP A 264 -10.52 -22.94 32.90
N LEU A 265 -10.51 -23.44 34.14
CA LEU A 265 -10.15 -24.83 34.44
C LEU A 265 -11.37 -25.76 34.35
N THR A 266 -12.49 -25.36 34.94
CA THR A 266 -13.70 -26.21 35.04
C THR A 266 -14.74 -25.93 33.96
N GLY A 267 -14.67 -24.79 33.27
CA GLY A 267 -15.69 -24.35 32.32
C GLY A 267 -17.01 -23.91 32.97
N LEU A 268 -17.09 -23.90 34.30
CA LEU A 268 -18.23 -23.38 35.04
C LEU A 268 -18.30 -21.85 34.93
N PRO A 269 -19.47 -21.23 35.09
CA PRO A 269 -19.59 -19.80 35.33
C PRO A 269 -18.63 -19.31 36.43
N ASN A 270 -18.01 -18.15 36.21
CA ASN A 270 -17.12 -17.52 37.18
C ASN A 270 -17.89 -16.57 38.13
N ARG A 271 -17.15 -15.91 39.03
CA ARG A 271 -17.72 -14.93 39.99
C ARG A 271 -18.52 -13.81 39.32
N PHE A 272 -18.09 -13.34 38.14
CA PHE A 272 -18.79 -12.29 37.41
C PHE A 272 -20.18 -12.77 36.95
N SER A 273 -20.25 -13.95 36.34
CA SER A 273 -21.50 -14.57 35.93
C SER A 273 -22.43 -14.87 37.11
N LEU A 274 -21.88 -15.34 38.23
CA LEU A 274 -22.65 -15.57 39.46
C LEU A 274 -23.31 -14.28 39.96
N THR A 275 -22.57 -13.18 40.01
CA THR A 275 -23.07 -11.90 40.53
C THR A 275 -24.27 -11.41 39.70
N HIS A 276 -24.15 -11.49 38.37
CA HIS A 276 -25.25 -11.14 37.46
C HIS A 276 -26.44 -12.10 37.56
N HIS A 277 -26.19 -13.40 37.62
CA HIS A 277 -27.23 -14.41 37.69
C HIS A 277 -28.02 -14.31 39.01
N LEU A 278 -27.32 -14.22 40.14
CA LEU A 278 -27.91 -14.15 41.47
C LEU A 278 -28.80 -12.91 41.62
N ALA A 279 -28.32 -11.72 41.20
CA ALA A 279 -29.15 -10.50 41.22
C ALA A 279 -30.45 -10.67 40.42
N ALA A 280 -30.39 -11.30 39.24
CA ALA A 280 -31.57 -11.58 38.43
C ALA A 280 -32.49 -12.64 39.06
N ALA A 281 -31.92 -13.66 39.71
CA ALA A 281 -32.65 -14.70 40.43
C ALA A 281 -33.43 -14.13 41.62
N LEU A 282 -32.80 -13.30 42.46
CA LEU A 282 -33.48 -12.64 43.58
C LEU A 282 -34.62 -11.73 43.11
N ALA A 283 -34.42 -10.97 42.03
CA ALA A 283 -35.46 -10.14 41.44
C ALA A 283 -36.63 -10.96 40.85
N ARG A 284 -36.39 -12.18 40.36
CA ARG A 284 -37.46 -13.10 39.97
C ARG A 284 -38.20 -13.64 41.19
N ALA A 285 -37.46 -14.13 42.17
CA ALA A 285 -37.99 -14.72 43.39
C ALA A 285 -38.89 -13.75 44.17
N GLN A 286 -38.45 -12.50 44.30
CA GLN A 286 -39.22 -11.44 44.95
C GLN A 286 -40.54 -11.10 44.21
N ARG A 287 -40.59 -11.25 42.88
CA ARG A 287 -41.81 -11.02 42.10
C ARG A 287 -42.80 -12.19 42.16
N HIS A 288 -42.30 -13.40 42.39
CA HIS A 288 -43.08 -14.64 42.33
C HIS A 288 -43.33 -15.27 43.70
N ASP A 289 -42.94 -14.59 44.78
CA ASP A 289 -43.07 -15.06 46.16
C ASP A 289 -42.44 -16.46 46.35
N LYS A 290 -41.20 -16.58 45.88
CA LYS A 290 -40.39 -17.80 45.95
C LYS A 290 -39.13 -17.54 46.76
N LEU A 291 -38.58 -18.62 47.31
CA LEU A 291 -37.30 -18.61 47.99
C LEU A 291 -36.16 -18.96 47.03
N VAL A 292 -34.97 -18.44 47.31
CA VAL A 292 -33.72 -18.82 46.62
C VAL A 292 -32.72 -19.27 47.68
N ALA A 293 -32.16 -20.46 47.51
CA ALA A 293 -31.08 -20.92 48.36
C ALA A 293 -29.72 -20.67 47.69
N VAL A 294 -28.80 -20.07 48.44
CA VAL A 294 -27.41 -19.88 48.03
C VAL A 294 -26.55 -20.80 48.90
N CYS A 295 -25.87 -21.74 48.27
CA CYS A 295 -25.02 -22.73 48.90
C CYS A 295 -23.56 -22.48 48.54
N MET A 296 -22.73 -22.22 49.54
CA MET A 296 -21.27 -22.18 49.41
C MET A 296 -20.71 -23.58 49.68
N LEU A 297 -19.88 -24.11 48.79
CA LEU A 297 -19.30 -25.45 48.85
C LEU A 297 -17.78 -25.37 48.82
N ASP A 298 -17.14 -26.13 49.69
CA ASP A 298 -15.68 -26.28 49.76
C ASP A 298 -15.32 -27.78 49.88
N LEU A 299 -14.19 -28.19 49.29
CA LEU A 299 -13.71 -29.57 49.35
C LEU A 299 -12.89 -29.85 50.61
N ASP A 300 -13.30 -30.89 51.31
CA ASP A 300 -12.57 -31.40 52.46
C ASP A 300 -11.34 -32.18 52.00
N ASP A 301 -10.18 -31.87 52.59
CA ASP A 301 -8.89 -32.56 52.38
C ASP A 301 -8.36 -32.50 50.93
N PHE A 302 -8.73 -31.47 50.17
CA PHE A 302 -8.22 -31.26 48.80
C PHE A 302 -6.72 -30.94 48.75
N LYS A 303 -6.19 -30.17 49.72
CA LYS A 303 -4.77 -29.79 49.76
C LYS A 303 -3.81 -30.99 49.81
N PRO A 304 -4.02 -32.01 50.67
CA PRO A 304 -3.28 -33.28 50.61
C PRO A 304 -3.23 -33.95 49.24
N VAL A 305 -4.29 -33.86 48.43
CA VAL A 305 -4.32 -34.44 47.07
C VAL A 305 -3.30 -33.72 46.17
N ASN A 306 -3.28 -32.39 46.21
CA ASN A 306 -2.28 -31.58 45.49
C ASN A 306 -0.85 -31.84 45.99
N ASP A 307 -0.67 -31.94 47.31
CA ASP A 307 0.65 -32.12 47.92
C ASP A 307 1.22 -33.53 47.64
N THR A 308 0.36 -34.54 47.50
CA THR A 308 0.77 -35.95 47.30
C THR A 308 0.95 -36.29 45.82
N TRP A 309 0.06 -35.80 44.94
CA TRP A 309 -0.02 -36.23 43.53
C TRP A 309 0.22 -35.10 42.51
N GLY A 310 0.48 -33.89 43.00
CA GLY A 310 0.78 -32.72 42.18
C GLY A 310 -0.47 -31.95 41.73
N HIS A 311 -0.27 -30.67 41.38
CA HIS A 311 -1.36 -29.77 40.96
C HIS A 311 -2.18 -30.28 39.78
N GLN A 312 -1.55 -31.00 38.85
CA GLN A 312 -2.25 -31.58 37.70
C GLN A 312 -3.32 -32.61 38.14
N ALA A 313 -3.06 -33.36 39.22
CA ALA A 313 -4.03 -34.30 39.76
C ALA A 313 -5.20 -33.57 40.46
N GLY A 314 -4.93 -32.47 41.16
CA GLY A 314 -5.99 -31.61 41.70
C GLY A 314 -6.83 -30.92 40.62
N ASP A 315 -6.22 -30.50 39.51
CA ASP A 315 -6.92 -29.93 38.37
C ASP A 315 -7.93 -30.92 37.76
N TYR A 316 -7.51 -32.18 37.57
CA TYR A 316 -8.41 -33.25 37.12
C TYR A 316 -9.55 -33.50 38.11
N LEU A 317 -9.25 -33.48 39.42
CA LEU A 317 -10.28 -33.66 40.46
C LEU A 317 -11.34 -32.54 40.37
N LEU A 318 -10.91 -31.29 40.23
CA LEU A 318 -11.82 -30.13 40.13
C LEU A 318 -12.66 -30.16 38.86
N GLN A 319 -12.08 -30.55 37.72
CA GLN A 319 -12.81 -30.75 36.46
C GLN A 319 -13.86 -31.85 36.59
N GLU A 320 -13.50 -32.97 37.20
CA GLU A 320 -14.39 -34.11 37.41
C GLU A 320 -15.52 -33.76 38.37
N LEU A 321 -15.22 -33.06 39.47
CA LEU A 321 -16.22 -32.59 40.42
C LEU A 321 -17.21 -31.63 39.76
N ALA A 322 -16.72 -30.65 38.99
CA ALA A 322 -17.58 -29.71 38.27
C ALA A 322 -18.57 -30.44 37.36
N ARG A 323 -18.09 -31.44 36.62
CA ARG A 323 -18.90 -32.30 35.77
C ARG A 323 -19.95 -33.09 36.56
N ARG A 324 -19.56 -33.67 37.70
CA ARG A 324 -20.49 -34.40 38.59
C ARG A 324 -21.56 -33.48 39.19
N LEU A 325 -21.18 -32.29 39.66
CA LEU A 325 -22.11 -31.30 40.22
C LEU A 325 -23.13 -30.84 39.17
N GLN A 326 -22.68 -30.48 37.96
CA GLN A 326 -23.58 -30.11 36.86
C GLN A 326 -24.58 -31.22 36.49
N GLY A 327 -24.17 -32.48 36.55
CA GLY A 327 -25.05 -33.63 36.26
C GLY A 327 -26.09 -33.91 37.35
N LEU A 328 -25.85 -33.46 38.59
CA LEU A 328 -26.73 -33.70 39.74
C LEU A 328 -27.71 -32.54 40.00
N LEU A 329 -27.43 -31.35 39.46
CA LEU A 329 -28.26 -30.16 39.58
C LEU A 329 -29.40 -30.13 38.55
N ARG A 330 -30.49 -29.42 38.87
CA ARG A 330 -31.60 -29.21 37.93
C ARG A 330 -31.19 -28.16 36.90
N LYS A 331 -31.89 -28.12 35.76
CA LYS A 331 -31.68 -27.07 34.74
C LYS A 331 -31.95 -25.64 35.24
N THR A 332 -32.76 -25.50 36.29
CA THR A 332 -33.07 -24.24 36.97
C THR A 332 -32.03 -23.84 38.01
N ASP A 333 -31.18 -24.77 38.44
CA ASP A 333 -30.16 -24.51 39.43
C ASP A 333 -28.89 -24.00 38.72
N PHE A 334 -28.16 -23.12 39.37
CA PHE A 334 -26.95 -22.52 38.82
C PHE A 334 -25.74 -22.92 39.65
N VAL A 335 -24.63 -23.25 39.01
CA VAL A 335 -23.37 -23.57 39.68
C VAL A 335 -22.24 -22.74 39.10
N ALA A 336 -21.43 -22.16 39.97
CA ALA A 336 -20.27 -21.37 39.63
C ALA A 336 -19.06 -21.81 40.45
N ARG A 337 -17.86 -21.57 39.91
CA ARG A 337 -16.60 -21.75 40.66
C ARG A 337 -16.00 -20.38 40.93
N LEU A 338 -15.68 -20.10 42.19
CA LEU A 338 -15.10 -18.80 42.59
C LEU A 338 -13.58 -18.80 42.46
N GLY A 339 -12.94 -19.96 42.66
CA GLY A 339 -11.51 -20.16 42.61
C GLY A 339 -11.09 -21.27 43.57
N GLY A 340 -9.91 -21.87 43.37
CA GLY A 340 -9.44 -22.96 44.24
C GLY A 340 -10.41 -24.14 44.28
N ASP A 341 -10.79 -24.58 45.47
CA ASP A 341 -11.73 -25.65 45.79
C ASP A 341 -13.16 -25.17 46.10
N GLU A 342 -13.48 -23.90 45.81
CA GLU A 342 -14.74 -23.27 46.19
C GLU A 342 -15.76 -23.20 45.04
N PHE A 343 -16.96 -23.68 45.31
CA PHE A 343 -18.09 -23.69 44.39
C PHE A 343 -19.30 -23.02 45.03
N VAL A 344 -20.11 -22.36 44.22
CA VAL A 344 -21.38 -21.76 44.64
C VAL A 344 -22.50 -22.40 43.86
N ILE A 345 -23.54 -22.80 44.56
CA ILE A 345 -24.75 -23.34 43.96
C ILE A 345 -25.92 -22.44 44.34
N VAL A 346 -26.71 -22.01 43.36
CA VAL A 346 -27.94 -21.25 43.54
C VAL A 346 -29.11 -22.12 43.13
N MET A 347 -30.04 -22.35 44.06
CA MET A 347 -31.26 -23.11 43.80
C MET A 347 -32.45 -22.15 43.78
N GLU A 348 -33.05 -22.00 42.60
CA GLU A 348 -34.21 -21.13 42.37
C GLU A 348 -35.55 -21.88 42.58
N ASP A 349 -36.64 -21.11 42.61
CA ASP A 349 -38.02 -21.62 42.63
C ASP A 349 -38.37 -22.53 43.82
N LEU A 350 -37.80 -22.25 44.99
CA LEU A 350 -38.12 -23.00 46.20
C LEU A 350 -39.47 -22.51 46.77
N PRO A 351 -40.43 -23.42 47.05
CA PRO A 351 -41.67 -23.08 47.74
C PRO A 351 -41.38 -22.78 49.22
N GLU A 352 -42.16 -21.89 49.83
CA GLU A 352 -42.04 -21.53 51.26
C GLU A 352 -42.48 -22.70 52.18
N GLU A 353 -43.55 -23.41 51.82
CA GLU A 353 -43.92 -24.66 52.49
C GLU A 353 -43.08 -25.83 51.97
N GLY A 354 -42.41 -26.55 52.87
CA GLY A 354 -41.63 -27.74 52.53
C GLY A 354 -40.20 -27.48 52.00
N THR A 355 -39.71 -26.24 52.08
CA THR A 355 -38.35 -25.85 51.64
C THR A 355 -37.28 -26.75 52.26
N LEU A 356 -37.35 -26.98 53.57
CA LEU A 356 -36.36 -27.78 54.31
C LEU A 356 -36.23 -29.20 53.75
N THR A 357 -37.35 -29.87 53.50
CA THR A 357 -37.36 -31.23 52.94
C THR A 357 -36.80 -31.26 51.52
N GLN A 358 -37.10 -30.24 50.72
CA GLN A 358 -36.58 -30.12 49.35
C GLN A 358 -35.07 -29.85 49.35
N LEU A 359 -34.57 -29.02 50.26
CA LEU A 359 -33.14 -28.76 50.44
C LEU A 359 -32.41 -30.00 50.95
N GLU A 360 -32.94 -30.71 51.94
CA GLU A 360 -32.35 -31.98 52.42
C GLU A 360 -32.20 -32.99 51.28
N THR A 361 -33.23 -33.12 50.44
CA THR A 361 -33.20 -34.00 49.27
C THR A 361 -32.17 -33.54 48.24
N ALA A 362 -32.08 -32.23 48.00
CA ALA A 362 -31.12 -31.66 47.07
C ALA A 362 -29.67 -31.83 47.56
N MET A 363 -29.42 -31.63 48.85
CA MET A 363 -28.13 -31.86 49.50
C MET A 363 -27.73 -33.34 49.39
N GLN A 364 -28.60 -34.28 49.79
CA GLN A 364 -28.31 -35.72 49.65
C GLN A 364 -27.95 -36.11 48.21
N ARG A 365 -28.62 -35.52 47.22
CA ARG A 365 -28.29 -35.73 45.81
C ARG A 365 -26.92 -35.17 45.44
N LEU A 366 -26.56 -33.98 45.91
CA LEU A 366 -25.26 -33.34 45.67
C LEU A 366 -24.10 -34.10 46.31
N HIS A 367 -24.31 -34.70 47.49
CA HIS A 367 -23.30 -35.50 48.18
C HIS A 367 -22.74 -36.64 47.32
N ARG A 368 -23.56 -37.22 46.43
CA ARG A 368 -23.15 -38.26 45.48
C ARG A 368 -21.98 -37.85 44.58
N ALA A 369 -21.74 -36.56 44.42
CA ALA A 369 -20.60 -36.06 43.65
C ALA A 369 -19.25 -36.49 44.24
N VAL A 370 -19.16 -36.67 45.56
CA VAL A 370 -17.92 -37.03 46.28
C VAL A 370 -17.94 -38.44 46.90
N GLU A 371 -19.09 -39.12 46.90
CA GLU A 371 -19.21 -40.50 47.44
C GLU A 371 -18.42 -41.55 46.65
N SER A 372 -18.12 -41.28 45.38
CA SER A 372 -17.33 -42.17 44.54
C SER A 372 -15.90 -41.64 44.40
N PRO A 373 -14.87 -42.49 44.51
CA PRO A 373 -13.49 -42.06 44.36
C PRO A 373 -13.23 -41.34 43.03
N PHE A 374 -12.27 -40.40 43.04
CA PHE A 374 -11.81 -39.67 41.86
C PHE A 374 -10.65 -40.42 41.22
N LEU A 375 -10.81 -40.79 39.95
CA LEU A 375 -9.76 -41.44 39.16
C LEU A 375 -8.87 -40.38 38.50
N LEU A 376 -7.65 -40.22 39.00
CA LEU A 376 -6.73 -39.13 38.59
C LEU A 376 -5.73 -39.55 37.49
N GLY A 377 -5.93 -40.73 36.87
CA GLY A 377 -5.02 -41.33 35.90
C GLY A 377 -4.00 -42.30 36.53
N ASN A 378 -3.41 -43.19 35.74
CA ASN A 378 -2.40 -44.19 36.19
C ASN A 378 -2.79 -45.02 37.42
N HIS A 379 -4.06 -45.43 37.56
CA HIS A 379 -4.59 -46.20 38.71
C HIS A 379 -4.52 -45.48 40.07
N ILE A 380 -4.45 -44.14 40.09
CA ILE A 380 -4.50 -43.35 41.33
C ILE A 380 -5.96 -42.99 41.64
N GLU A 381 -6.40 -43.37 42.84
CA GLU A 381 -7.72 -43.03 43.39
C GLU A 381 -7.56 -42.03 44.54
N ALA A 382 -8.39 -40.99 44.56
CA ALA A 382 -8.46 -40.03 45.66
C ALA A 382 -9.88 -39.96 46.21
N GLU A 383 -9.98 -39.97 47.54
CA GLU A 383 -11.22 -39.70 48.26
C GLU A 383 -11.14 -38.31 48.88
N VAL A 384 -12.18 -37.50 48.64
CA VAL A 384 -12.33 -36.16 49.21
C VAL A 384 -13.75 -36.03 49.74
N GLY A 385 -13.94 -35.23 50.79
CA GLY A 385 -15.27 -34.86 51.26
C GLY A 385 -15.70 -33.51 50.69
N MET A 386 -16.88 -33.04 51.08
CA MET A 386 -17.30 -31.66 50.86
C MET A 386 -17.99 -31.11 52.09
N THR A 387 -17.87 -29.80 52.28
CA THR A 387 -18.58 -29.02 53.29
C THR A 387 -19.44 -27.97 52.60
N VAL A 388 -20.70 -27.81 53.01
CA VAL A 388 -21.61 -26.81 52.44
C VAL A 388 -22.21 -25.89 53.50
N GLY A 389 -22.26 -24.59 53.23
CA GLY A 389 -23.04 -23.63 54.01
C GLY A 389 -24.16 -23.05 53.18
N LEU A 390 -25.34 -22.86 53.78
CA LEU A 390 -26.56 -22.49 53.07
C LEU A 390 -27.20 -21.25 53.67
N SER A 391 -27.60 -20.31 52.82
CA SER A 391 -28.45 -19.16 53.15
C SER A 391 -29.68 -19.10 52.27
N LEU A 392 -30.74 -18.47 52.76
CA LEU A 392 -32.06 -18.37 52.12
C LEU A 392 -32.47 -16.92 51.90
N PHE A 393 -32.81 -16.58 50.66
CA PHE A 393 -33.55 -15.36 50.35
C PHE A 393 -35.05 -15.58 50.58
N PRO A 394 -35.76 -14.64 51.22
CA PRO A 394 -35.28 -13.38 51.80
C PRO A 394 -34.87 -13.45 53.28
N HIS A 395 -34.95 -14.63 53.93
CA HIS A 395 -34.79 -14.79 55.37
C HIS A 395 -33.40 -14.38 55.92
N ASP A 396 -32.34 -14.79 55.24
CA ASP A 396 -30.94 -14.59 55.66
C ASP A 396 -30.28 -13.38 54.98
N GLY A 397 -31.00 -12.71 54.09
CA GLY A 397 -30.52 -11.54 53.37
C GLY A 397 -31.36 -11.23 52.14
N ILE A 398 -31.43 -9.95 51.77
CA ILE A 398 -32.15 -9.47 50.58
C ILE A 398 -31.23 -9.09 49.42
N GLU A 399 -29.94 -8.92 49.68
CA GLU A 399 -28.93 -8.59 48.68
C GLU A 399 -28.04 -9.81 48.37
N PRO A 400 -27.58 -9.97 47.12
CA PRO A 400 -26.70 -11.07 46.72
C PRO A 400 -25.47 -11.24 47.63
N ASP A 401 -24.78 -10.14 47.95
CA ASP A 401 -23.58 -10.17 48.79
C ASP A 401 -23.88 -10.51 50.25
N ALA A 402 -25.08 -10.20 50.75
CA ALA A 402 -25.49 -10.58 52.10
C ALA A 402 -25.68 -12.09 52.20
N LEU A 403 -26.41 -12.68 51.25
CA LEU A 403 -26.65 -14.13 51.20
C LEU A 403 -25.34 -14.90 51.03
N MET A 404 -24.49 -14.49 50.08
CA MET A 404 -23.18 -15.08 49.87
C MET A 404 -22.32 -15.09 51.14
N ARG A 405 -22.31 -13.99 51.90
CA ARG A 405 -21.58 -13.91 53.18
C ARG A 405 -22.15 -14.82 54.25
N GLN A 406 -23.48 -14.96 54.33
CA GLN A 406 -24.12 -15.82 55.31
C GLN A 406 -23.91 -17.30 54.99
N ALA A 407 -24.02 -17.69 53.72
CA ALA A 407 -23.71 -19.04 53.26
C ALA A 407 -22.25 -19.41 53.56
N ASP A 408 -21.31 -18.49 53.31
CA ASP A 408 -19.89 -18.68 53.66
C ASP A 408 -19.67 -18.85 55.18
N ALA A 409 -20.31 -18.00 56.00
CA ALA A 409 -20.22 -18.09 57.45
C ALA A 409 -20.74 -19.44 57.98
N ALA A 410 -21.88 -19.92 57.45
CA ALA A 410 -22.43 -21.23 57.81
C ALA A 410 -21.51 -22.38 57.37
N MET A 411 -20.90 -22.28 56.19
CA MET A 411 -19.94 -23.27 55.70
C MET A 411 -18.72 -23.34 56.62
N TYR A 412 -18.20 -22.18 57.02
CA TYR A 412 -17.04 -22.09 57.90
C TYR A 412 -17.30 -22.72 59.26
N GLN A 413 -18.47 -22.48 59.85
CA GLN A 413 -18.88 -23.13 61.10
C GLN A 413 -18.94 -24.66 60.95
N ALA A 414 -19.51 -25.15 59.85
CA ALA A 414 -19.54 -26.57 59.53
C ALA A 414 -18.14 -27.17 59.34
N LYS A 415 -17.17 -26.37 58.86
CA LYS A 415 -15.77 -26.79 58.63
C LYS A 415 -14.95 -26.82 59.92
N GLN A 416 -15.14 -25.85 60.83
CA GLN A 416 -14.47 -25.84 62.14
C GLN A 416 -14.84 -27.04 63.02
N HIS A 417 -16.06 -27.55 62.88
CA HIS A 417 -16.58 -28.67 63.66
C HIS A 417 -16.67 -29.98 62.85
N LYS A 418 -15.80 -30.16 61.84
CA LYS A 418 -15.81 -31.32 60.93
C LYS A 418 -15.84 -32.69 61.63
N SER A 419 -15.24 -32.83 62.81
CA SER A 419 -15.20 -34.09 63.59
C SER A 419 -16.42 -34.33 64.49
N THR A 420 -17.22 -33.30 64.76
CA THR A 420 -18.38 -33.35 65.67
C THR A 420 -19.70 -32.94 65.02
N ARG A 421 -19.69 -32.59 63.74
CA ARG A 421 -20.88 -32.14 63.00
C ARG A 421 -21.83 -33.31 62.70
N PRO A 422 -23.15 -33.14 62.90
CA PRO A 422 -24.14 -34.16 62.55
C PRO A 422 -24.41 -34.25 61.05
N ARG A 423 -24.13 -33.18 60.28
CA ARG A 423 -24.36 -33.07 58.84
C ARG A 423 -23.14 -32.44 58.16
N TRP A 424 -22.89 -32.78 56.90
CA TRP A 424 -21.83 -32.18 56.07
C TRP A 424 -22.20 -30.81 55.49
N TRP A 425 -23.43 -30.35 55.75
CA TRP A 425 -23.93 -29.03 55.40
C TRP A 425 -24.60 -28.37 56.61
N HIS A 426 -24.65 -27.03 56.63
CA HIS A 426 -25.25 -26.24 57.70
C HIS A 426 -26.02 -25.04 57.14
N MET A 427 -27.14 -24.69 57.77
CA MET A 427 -28.01 -23.58 57.38
C MET A 427 -27.88 -22.42 58.37
N VAL A 428 -27.93 -21.19 57.86
CA VAL A 428 -27.96 -19.98 58.68
C VAL A 428 -29.19 -20.02 59.60
N GLY A 429 -28.98 -19.82 60.90
CA GLY A 429 -30.08 -19.75 61.90
C GLY A 429 -30.37 -21.04 62.69
N GLU A 430 -29.69 -22.17 62.44
CA GLU A 430 -29.66 -23.28 63.40
C GLU A 430 -28.92 -22.82 64.68
N GLU A 431 -29.53 -22.98 65.88
CA GLU A 431 -29.08 -22.40 67.16
C GLU A 431 -27.55 -22.46 67.35
N SER A 432 -26.90 -21.30 67.34
CA SER A 432 -25.49 -21.09 67.62
C SER A 432 -25.33 -19.90 68.56
N ASP A 433 -24.65 -20.13 69.69
CA ASP A 433 -24.50 -19.23 70.84
C ASP A 433 -23.46 -18.11 70.60
N TYR A 434 -23.33 -17.60 69.36
CA TYR A 434 -22.28 -16.65 68.97
C TYR A 434 -22.83 -15.41 68.25
N PRO A 435 -22.33 -14.21 68.60
CA PRO A 435 -22.92 -12.96 68.14
C PRO A 435 -22.71 -12.72 66.63
N ALA A 436 -23.80 -12.37 65.96
CA ALA A 436 -23.79 -11.89 64.58
C ALA A 436 -23.16 -10.48 64.52
N GLU A 437 -22.01 -10.33 63.85
CA GLU A 437 -21.42 -9.01 63.58
C GLU A 437 -22.04 -8.38 62.32
N GLU A 438 -22.49 -7.13 62.49
CA GLU A 438 -23.15 -6.28 61.50
C GLU A 438 -22.38 -6.13 60.17
N SER A 439 -23.18 -6.02 59.10
CA SER A 439 -22.77 -5.93 57.71
C SER A 439 -22.32 -4.52 57.33
N SER A 440 -21.02 -4.31 57.12
CA SER A 440 -20.50 -3.14 56.39
C SER A 440 -20.23 -3.48 54.93
N HIS A 441 -20.65 -2.59 54.02
CA HIS A 441 -20.27 -2.57 52.60
C HIS A 441 -18.73 -2.55 52.49
N PHE A 442 -18.14 -3.55 51.83
CA PHE A 442 -16.69 -3.67 51.70
C PHE A 442 -16.20 -3.02 50.41
N GLU A 443 -15.58 -1.84 50.53
CA GLU A 443 -14.98 -1.15 49.39
C GLU A 443 -13.54 -1.61 49.13
N VAL A 444 -13.25 -2.12 47.92
CA VAL A 444 -11.92 -2.60 47.48
C VAL A 444 -10.81 -1.53 47.56
N TYR A 445 -11.20 -0.26 47.45
CA TYR A 445 -10.31 0.90 47.59
C TYR A 445 -10.56 1.71 48.87
N GLY A 446 -11.42 1.20 49.76
CA GLY A 446 -11.81 1.87 50.99
C GLY A 446 -10.84 1.64 52.15
N ARG A 447 -11.14 2.27 53.29
CA ARG A 447 -10.29 2.23 54.50
C ARG A 447 -10.11 0.82 55.06
N GLU A 448 -11.15 -0.02 55.00
CA GLU A 448 -11.11 -1.39 55.50
C GLU A 448 -10.17 -2.27 54.66
N ALA A 449 -10.22 -2.12 53.33
CA ALA A 449 -9.29 -2.77 52.41
C ALA A 449 -7.84 -2.31 52.65
N ALA A 450 -7.60 -1.01 52.82
CA ALA A 450 -6.28 -0.47 53.13
C ALA A 450 -5.69 -1.03 54.43
N GLN A 451 -6.51 -1.18 55.48
CA GLN A 451 -6.08 -1.81 56.74
C GLN A 451 -5.71 -3.28 56.55
N LEU A 452 -6.50 -4.02 55.76
CA LEU A 452 -6.26 -5.42 55.49
C LEU A 452 -4.97 -5.63 54.67
N LEU A 453 -4.75 -4.83 53.64
CA LEU A 453 -3.50 -4.80 52.86
C LEU A 453 -2.28 -4.48 53.74
N ARG A 454 -2.39 -3.53 54.67
CA ARG A 454 -1.30 -3.22 55.63
C ARG A 454 -0.97 -4.41 56.54
N LYS A 455 -1.99 -5.11 57.05
CA LYS A 455 -1.79 -6.31 57.88
C LYS A 455 -1.14 -7.46 57.11
N SER A 456 -1.46 -7.58 55.82
CA SER A 456 -0.96 -8.64 54.93
C SER A 456 0.27 -8.25 54.11
N ALA A 457 0.93 -7.13 54.42
CA ALA A 457 2.04 -6.59 53.61
C ALA A 457 3.18 -7.60 53.41
N ARG A 458 3.54 -8.39 54.45
CA ARG A 458 4.58 -9.43 54.33
C ARG A 458 4.19 -10.56 53.39
N LEU A 459 2.92 -10.95 53.39
CA LEU A 459 2.38 -11.98 52.50
C LEU A 459 2.43 -11.49 51.05
N ILE A 460 1.94 -10.26 50.81
CA ILE A 460 1.96 -9.62 49.49
C ILE A 460 3.39 -9.52 48.96
N GLN A 461 4.34 -9.13 49.82
CA GLN A 461 5.75 -9.05 49.45
C GLN A 461 6.34 -10.41 49.07
N SER A 462 6.10 -11.45 49.88
CA SER A 462 6.59 -12.79 49.55
C SER A 462 5.95 -13.37 48.29
N ALA A 463 4.67 -13.09 48.04
CA ALA A 463 3.99 -13.50 46.82
C ALA A 463 4.55 -12.79 45.58
N ALA A 464 4.78 -11.47 45.66
CA ALA A 464 5.40 -10.70 44.57
C ALA A 464 6.82 -11.18 44.27
N ASP A 465 7.63 -11.45 45.29
CA ASP A 465 9.00 -11.97 45.13
C ASP A 465 8.99 -13.35 44.44
N ARG A 466 8.14 -14.27 44.91
CA ARG A 466 8.02 -15.62 44.33
C ARG A 466 7.49 -15.57 42.90
N TYR A 467 6.52 -14.70 42.63
CA TYR A 467 5.98 -14.51 41.29
C TYR A 467 7.06 -14.03 40.31
N VAL A 468 7.81 -12.98 40.65
CA VAL A 468 8.90 -12.48 39.78
C VAL A 468 9.93 -13.57 39.57
N GLN A 469 10.33 -14.28 40.62
CA GLN A 469 11.26 -15.41 40.48
C GLN A 469 10.73 -16.49 39.53
N GLN A 470 9.44 -16.84 39.60
CA GLN A 470 8.81 -17.83 38.72
C GLN A 470 8.65 -17.34 37.28
N PHE A 471 8.35 -16.05 37.09
CA PHE A 471 8.15 -15.43 35.77
C PHE A 471 9.45 -15.39 34.96
N TYR A 472 10.58 -15.05 35.61
CA TYR A 472 11.89 -14.94 34.95
C TYR A 472 12.72 -16.23 34.99
N ALA A 473 12.24 -17.31 35.63
CA ALA A 473 12.93 -18.60 35.65
C ALA A 473 13.07 -19.20 34.24
N GLN A 474 14.27 -19.71 33.91
CA GLN A 474 14.71 -20.13 32.56
C GLN A 474 13.94 -21.32 31.92
N GLY A 475 12.82 -21.77 32.48
CA GLY A 475 11.98 -22.86 31.94
C GLY A 475 10.50 -22.51 31.68
N ASN A 476 10.03 -21.32 32.07
CA ASN A 476 8.62 -20.91 31.96
C ASN A 476 8.35 -19.83 30.90
N ALA A 477 9.39 -19.20 30.34
CA ALA A 477 9.21 -18.16 29.34
C ALA A 477 8.76 -18.80 28.01
N ALA A 478 7.50 -18.54 27.60
CA ALA A 478 7.08 -18.79 26.23
C ALA A 478 8.09 -18.15 25.25
N LEU A 479 8.33 -18.80 24.10
CA LEU A 479 9.29 -18.36 23.06
C LEU A 479 9.20 -16.84 22.76
N SER A 480 8.00 -16.29 22.84
CA SER A 480 7.69 -14.89 22.57
C SER A 480 8.11 -13.90 23.67
N ILE A 481 8.09 -14.28 24.96
CA ILE A 481 8.62 -13.44 26.07
C ILE A 481 10.15 -13.48 26.05
N HIS A 482 10.73 -14.64 25.73
CA HIS A 482 12.18 -14.80 25.66
C HIS A 482 12.82 -13.85 24.64
N ALA A 483 12.18 -13.65 23.47
CA ALA A 483 12.63 -12.68 22.48
C ALA A 483 12.77 -11.27 23.06
N VAL A 484 11.75 -10.79 23.78
CA VAL A 484 11.76 -9.49 24.46
C VAL A 484 12.88 -9.41 25.49
N LEU A 485 13.00 -10.41 26.38
CA LEU A 485 13.98 -10.39 27.46
C LEU A 485 15.42 -10.46 26.96
N SER A 486 15.68 -11.22 25.88
CA SER A 486 17.02 -11.34 25.29
C SER A 486 17.59 -10.01 24.79
N SER A 487 16.73 -9.03 24.49
CA SER A 487 17.12 -7.70 24.04
C SER A 487 17.74 -6.83 25.16
N LEU A 488 17.51 -7.19 26.44
CA LEU A 488 17.93 -6.45 27.64
C LEU A 488 19.28 -6.92 28.16
N GLY A 489 20.17 -6.01 28.57
CA GLY A 489 21.40 -6.36 29.28
C GLY A 489 21.15 -6.95 30.68
N ASP A 490 22.15 -7.57 31.29
CA ASP A 490 21.99 -8.23 32.61
C ASP A 490 21.54 -7.24 33.70
N GLU A 491 22.14 -6.04 33.72
CA GLU A 491 21.75 -4.96 34.64
C GLU A 491 20.32 -4.46 34.37
N GLU A 492 19.92 -4.41 33.10
CA GLU A 492 18.59 -3.94 32.70
C GLU A 492 17.51 -4.97 33.03
N LEU A 493 17.84 -6.26 32.91
CA LEU A 493 16.98 -7.36 33.32
C LEU A 493 16.79 -7.33 34.85
N GLN A 494 17.85 -7.14 35.63
CA GLN A 494 17.76 -7.00 37.09
C GLN A 494 16.94 -5.77 37.51
N ASN A 495 17.12 -4.64 36.82
CA ASN A 495 16.32 -3.44 37.03
C ASN A 495 14.85 -3.67 36.64
N LEU A 496 14.58 -4.41 35.57
CA LEU A 496 13.23 -4.78 35.15
C LEU A 496 12.57 -5.72 36.16
N GLU A 497 13.27 -6.74 36.66
CA GLU A 497 12.78 -7.64 37.71
C GLU A 497 12.39 -6.84 38.97
N SER A 498 13.24 -5.89 39.36
CA SER A 498 13.01 -5.01 40.51
C SER A 498 11.82 -4.07 40.27
N ALA A 499 11.73 -3.47 39.07
CA ALA A 499 10.62 -2.60 38.69
C ALA A 499 9.29 -3.36 38.60
N HIS A 500 9.31 -4.58 38.05
CA HIS A 500 8.14 -5.46 37.95
C HIS A 500 7.63 -5.84 39.34
N ARG A 501 8.53 -6.23 40.25
CA ARG A 501 8.20 -6.47 41.66
C ARG A 501 7.58 -5.25 42.31
N ASN A 502 8.21 -4.08 42.17
CA ASN A 502 7.73 -2.83 42.74
C ASN A 502 6.36 -2.43 42.19
N PHE A 503 6.11 -2.66 40.90
CA PHE A 503 4.81 -2.40 40.29
C PHE A 503 3.72 -3.30 40.90
N MET A 504 3.98 -4.60 41.06
CA MET A 504 3.02 -5.51 41.71
C MET A 504 2.73 -5.09 43.15
N LEU A 505 3.74 -4.64 43.89
CA LEU A 505 3.57 -4.07 45.23
C LEU A 505 2.77 -2.76 45.22
N GLN A 506 2.96 -1.92 44.20
CA GLN A 506 2.19 -0.68 44.05
C GLN A 506 0.73 -0.94 43.74
N VAL A 507 0.40 -1.89 42.86
CA VAL A 507 -1.00 -2.26 42.57
C VAL A 507 -1.72 -2.68 43.86
N LEU A 508 -1.02 -3.40 44.74
CA LEU A 508 -1.54 -3.85 46.03
C LEU A 508 -1.22 -2.92 47.20
N SER A 509 -0.78 -1.68 46.92
CA SER A 509 -0.50 -0.70 47.96
C SER A 509 -1.78 -0.24 48.65
N PRO A 510 -1.81 -0.19 49.99
CA PRO A 510 -3.00 0.20 50.76
C PRO A 510 -3.49 1.61 50.47
N ASP A 511 -2.59 2.52 50.08
CA ASP A 511 -2.89 3.95 49.90
C ASP A 511 -3.20 4.33 48.44
N ASN A 512 -3.10 3.38 47.50
CA ASN A 512 -3.37 3.64 46.09
C ASN A 512 -4.86 3.61 45.76
N SER A 513 -5.33 4.66 45.08
CA SER A 513 -6.68 4.75 44.53
C SER A 513 -6.80 3.99 43.20
N ALA A 514 -8.05 3.69 42.80
CA ALA A 514 -8.34 3.08 41.50
C ALA A 514 -7.79 3.92 40.34
N GLU A 515 -7.97 5.24 40.39
CA GLU A 515 -7.51 6.17 39.36
C GLU A 515 -5.99 6.13 39.19
N LYS A 516 -5.23 6.06 40.30
CA LYS A 516 -3.77 5.96 40.27
C LYS A 516 -3.31 4.65 39.63
N ILE A 517 -3.93 3.53 39.99
CA ILE A 517 -3.62 2.21 39.42
C ILE A 517 -3.92 2.20 37.91
N ILE A 518 -5.08 2.72 37.49
CA ILE A 518 -5.47 2.80 36.08
C ILE A 518 -4.47 3.68 35.30
N GLN A 519 -4.08 4.84 35.84
CA GLN A 519 -3.14 5.73 35.19
C GLN A 519 -1.74 5.09 35.00
N ASP A 520 -1.20 4.47 36.06
CA ASP A 520 0.10 3.80 36.00
C ASP A 520 0.05 2.57 35.06
N SER A 521 -1.06 1.84 35.09
CA SER A 521 -1.30 0.69 34.22
C SER A 521 -1.42 1.09 32.75
N ARG A 522 -2.11 2.21 32.43
CA ARG A 522 -2.16 2.73 31.06
C ARG A 522 -0.76 3.04 30.55
N ARG A 523 0.05 3.76 31.33
CA ARG A 523 1.46 4.08 30.97
C ARG A 523 2.29 2.82 30.70
N LEU A 524 2.09 1.77 31.50
CA LEU A 524 2.75 0.49 31.30
C LEU A 524 2.24 -0.22 30.03
N GLY A 525 0.92 -0.21 29.79
CA GLY A 525 0.29 -0.76 28.58
C GLY A 525 0.81 -0.13 27.28
N HIS A 526 1.04 1.19 27.29
CA HIS A 526 1.70 1.88 26.19
C HIS A 526 3.10 1.30 25.91
N THR A 527 3.90 1.11 26.96
CA THR A 527 5.27 0.57 26.84
C THR A 527 5.25 -0.89 26.39
N HIS A 528 4.38 -1.70 26.97
CA HIS A 528 4.21 -3.11 26.63
C HIS A 528 3.82 -3.30 25.15
N SER A 529 2.90 -2.48 24.64
CA SER A 529 2.52 -2.49 23.23
C SER A 529 3.73 -2.25 22.31
N LEU A 530 4.54 -1.23 22.63
CA LEU A 530 5.71 -0.88 21.84
C LEU A 530 6.77 -1.98 21.86
N VAL A 531 7.08 -2.55 23.02
CA VAL A 531 8.10 -3.59 23.20
C VAL A 531 7.68 -4.95 22.62
N GLY A 532 6.40 -5.13 22.27
CA GLY A 532 5.88 -6.37 21.69
C GLY A 532 5.32 -7.36 22.72
N VAL A 533 4.95 -6.89 23.91
CA VAL A 533 4.22 -7.70 24.89
C VAL A 533 2.77 -7.83 24.44
N THR A 534 2.33 -9.05 24.14
CA THR A 534 0.99 -9.29 23.59
C THR A 534 -0.08 -9.35 24.69
N PRO A 535 -1.36 -9.10 24.36
CA PRO A 535 -2.48 -9.30 25.29
C PRO A 535 -2.46 -10.66 25.99
N ILE A 536 -2.10 -11.72 25.26
CA ILE A 536 -2.00 -13.09 25.78
C ILE A 536 -0.95 -13.18 26.90
N MET A 537 0.22 -12.56 26.71
CA MET A 537 1.28 -12.54 27.74
C MET A 537 0.82 -11.81 29.01
N LEU A 538 0.08 -10.71 28.86
CA LEU A 538 -0.43 -9.95 30.02
C LEU A 538 -1.44 -10.76 30.82
N VAL A 539 -2.36 -11.44 30.14
CA VAL A 539 -3.34 -12.34 30.79
C VAL A 539 -2.63 -13.48 31.52
N GLN A 540 -1.67 -14.14 30.86
CA GLN A 540 -0.88 -15.22 31.46
C GLN A 540 -0.08 -14.74 32.67
N SER A 541 0.47 -13.53 32.59
CA SER A 541 1.24 -12.90 33.67
C SER A 541 0.38 -12.63 34.91
N VAL A 542 -0.83 -12.07 34.71
CA VAL A 542 -1.79 -11.81 35.80
C VAL A 542 -2.27 -13.12 36.42
N GLU A 543 -2.58 -14.14 35.61
CA GLU A 543 -3.02 -15.44 36.12
C GLU A 543 -1.92 -16.14 36.91
N LEU A 544 -0.66 -16.05 36.46
CA LEU A 544 0.49 -16.57 37.21
C LEU A 544 0.59 -15.92 38.59
N PHE A 545 0.50 -14.58 38.67
CA PHE A 545 0.52 -13.88 39.95
C PHE A 545 -0.65 -14.27 40.85
N ARG A 546 -1.87 -14.36 40.30
CA ARG A 546 -3.08 -14.77 41.03
C ARG A 546 -2.90 -16.15 41.66
N ARG A 547 -2.40 -17.12 40.88
CA ARG A 547 -2.10 -18.47 41.37
C ARG A 547 -1.04 -18.45 42.48
N THR A 548 0.09 -17.79 42.26
CA THR A 548 1.18 -17.70 43.24
C THR A 548 0.71 -17.04 44.55
N PHE A 549 -0.13 -16.00 44.45
CA PHE A 549 -0.70 -15.34 45.61
C PHE A 549 -1.67 -16.26 46.37
N SER A 550 -2.59 -16.92 45.66
CA SER A 550 -3.54 -17.84 46.27
C SER A 550 -2.84 -19.00 47.00
N GLU A 551 -1.79 -19.56 46.41
CA GLU A 551 -0.96 -20.60 47.05
C GLU A 551 -0.34 -20.12 48.37
N GLN A 552 0.19 -18.88 48.40
CA GLN A 552 0.76 -18.30 49.63
C GLN A 552 -0.30 -17.99 50.69
N LEU A 553 -1.46 -17.47 50.28
CA LEU A 553 -2.57 -17.18 51.18
C LEU A 553 -3.08 -18.45 51.87
N ASN A 554 -3.10 -19.57 51.14
CA ASN A 554 -3.49 -20.88 51.66
C ASN A 554 -2.49 -21.46 52.68
N GLN A 555 -1.28 -20.91 52.76
CA GLN A 555 -0.25 -21.31 53.73
C GLN A 555 -0.26 -20.43 54.99
N THR A 556 -0.96 -19.28 55.00
CA THR A 556 -0.98 -18.32 56.12
C THR A 556 -2.19 -18.51 57.02
N LEU A 557 -2.03 -18.50 58.34
CA LEU A 557 -3.15 -18.59 59.32
C LEU A 557 -3.92 -17.26 59.41
N LEU A 558 -4.75 -16.95 58.41
CA LEU A 558 -5.67 -15.82 58.41
C LEU A 558 -7.12 -16.30 58.58
N PRO A 559 -7.98 -15.55 59.28
CA PRO A 559 -9.42 -15.80 59.30
C PRO A 559 -9.99 -15.83 57.88
N ILE A 560 -10.92 -16.75 57.62
CA ILE A 560 -11.49 -16.98 56.28
C ILE A 560 -12.06 -15.69 55.67
N ARG A 561 -12.83 -14.90 56.43
CA ARG A 561 -13.35 -13.60 56.00
C ARG A 561 -12.25 -12.62 55.53
N GLN A 562 -11.08 -12.64 56.17
CA GLN A 562 -9.95 -11.81 55.77
C GLN A 562 -9.26 -12.34 54.51
N ARG A 563 -9.21 -13.67 54.34
CA ARG A 563 -8.72 -14.30 53.11
C ARG A 563 -9.61 -13.95 51.91
N TYR A 564 -10.92 -14.10 52.03
CA TYR A 564 -11.87 -13.71 50.97
C TYR A 564 -11.75 -12.25 50.57
N ARG A 565 -11.73 -11.36 51.55
CA ARG A 565 -11.58 -9.92 51.30
C ARG A 565 -10.24 -9.58 50.64
N LEU A 566 -9.16 -10.28 50.99
CA LEU A 566 -7.85 -10.11 50.30
C LEU A 566 -7.90 -10.58 48.84
N LEU A 567 -8.49 -11.74 48.57
CA LEU A 567 -8.67 -12.25 47.21
C LEU A 567 -9.53 -11.30 46.37
N GLU A 568 -10.63 -10.80 46.93
CA GLU A 568 -11.51 -9.84 46.27
C GLU A 568 -10.81 -8.51 45.95
N ILE A 569 -9.99 -7.99 46.88
CA ILE A 569 -9.17 -6.80 46.60
C ILE A 569 -8.21 -7.07 45.44
N ILE A 570 -7.53 -8.20 45.46
CA ILE A 570 -6.47 -8.52 44.51
C ILE A 570 -7.05 -8.77 43.13
N ASP A 571 -8.06 -9.61 43.01
CA ASP A 571 -8.72 -9.91 41.74
C ASP A 571 -9.23 -8.62 41.10
N ARG A 572 -9.91 -7.76 41.87
CA ARG A 572 -10.44 -6.51 41.34
C ARG A 572 -9.34 -5.55 40.90
N ARG A 573 -8.30 -5.33 41.72
CA ARG A 573 -7.20 -4.41 41.39
C ARG A 573 -6.36 -4.90 40.21
N LEU A 574 -6.11 -6.20 40.11
CA LEU A 574 -5.42 -6.81 38.97
C LEU A 574 -6.26 -6.75 37.70
N GLN A 575 -7.58 -6.93 37.79
CA GLN A 575 -8.47 -6.80 36.65
C GLN A 575 -8.52 -5.35 36.14
N ASP A 576 -8.63 -4.37 37.04
CA ASP A 576 -8.58 -2.94 36.70
C ASP A 576 -7.23 -2.59 36.03
N GLN A 577 -6.11 -3.13 36.53
CA GLN A 577 -4.78 -3.00 35.94
C GLN A 577 -4.69 -3.63 34.53
N LEU A 578 -5.16 -4.87 34.37
CA LEU A 578 -5.12 -5.60 33.11
C LEU A 578 -5.96 -4.90 32.03
N HIS A 579 -7.18 -4.49 32.38
CA HIS A 579 -8.07 -3.78 31.48
C HIS A 579 -7.43 -2.47 30.99
N ALA A 580 -6.88 -1.68 31.90
CA ALA A 580 -6.19 -0.43 31.59
C ALA A 580 -4.97 -0.63 30.66
N GLN A 581 -4.21 -1.71 30.83
CA GLN A 581 -3.08 -2.03 29.96
C GLN A 581 -3.53 -2.46 28.55
N LEU A 582 -4.57 -3.30 28.46
CA LEU A 582 -5.10 -3.77 27.18
C LEU A 582 -5.70 -2.62 26.36
N GLU A 583 -6.46 -1.74 27.01
CA GLU A 583 -7.02 -0.53 26.40
C GLU A 583 -5.91 0.37 25.84
N ALA A 584 -4.90 0.69 26.65
CA ALA A 584 -3.76 1.50 26.21
C ALA A 584 -2.97 0.85 25.07
N SER A 585 -2.79 -0.47 25.10
CA SER A 585 -2.09 -1.21 24.05
C SER A 585 -2.84 -1.17 22.72
N ALA A 586 -4.16 -1.32 22.74
CA ALA A 586 -4.99 -1.21 21.55
C ALA A 586 -4.92 0.19 20.92
N LEU A 587 -4.93 1.25 21.75
CA LEU A 587 -4.82 2.62 21.28
C LEU A 587 -3.47 2.92 20.62
N VAL A 588 -2.36 2.41 21.17
CA VAL A 588 -1.04 2.53 20.53
C VAL A 588 -1.03 1.85 19.18
N HIS A 589 -1.53 0.61 19.10
CA HIS A 589 -1.56 -0.14 17.85
C HIS A 589 -2.39 0.56 16.77
N ALA A 590 -3.56 1.10 17.15
CA ALA A 590 -4.39 1.90 16.26
C ALA A 590 -3.64 3.12 15.68
N ARG A 591 -2.92 3.89 16.51
CA ARG A 591 -2.15 5.06 16.04
C ARG A 591 -1.09 4.71 14.98
N TYR A 592 -0.44 3.56 15.11
CA TYR A 592 0.53 3.09 14.12
C TYR A 592 -0.16 2.72 12.80
N LEU A 593 -1.27 1.99 12.85
CA LEU A 593 -2.03 1.62 11.65
C LEU A 593 -2.63 2.84 10.94
N ASP A 594 -3.18 3.78 11.71
CA ASP A 594 -3.79 5.01 11.19
C ASP A 594 -2.77 5.84 10.38
N SER A 595 -1.50 5.85 10.79
CA SER A 595 -0.45 6.57 10.06
C SER A 595 -0.18 6.02 8.65
N ILE A 596 -0.45 4.73 8.41
CA ILE A 596 -0.35 4.13 7.07
C ILE A 596 -1.62 4.39 6.26
N ALA A 597 -2.76 4.44 6.94
CA ALA A 597 -4.09 4.64 6.35
C ALA A 597 -4.42 6.10 6.02
N LEU A 598 -3.50 7.04 6.25
CA LEU A 598 -3.67 8.44 5.87
C LEU A 598 -3.99 8.58 4.36
N PRO A 599 -4.74 9.61 3.94
CA PRO A 599 -4.96 9.88 2.52
C PRO A 599 -3.63 9.96 1.76
N MET A 600 -3.59 9.41 0.54
CA MET A 600 -2.41 9.53 -0.31
C MET A 600 -2.26 10.98 -0.78
N PRO A 601 -1.03 11.51 -0.88
CA PRO A 601 -0.78 12.77 -1.57
C PRO A 601 -1.33 12.72 -2.99
N HIS A 602 -1.88 13.84 -3.47
CA HIS A 602 -2.37 13.94 -4.84
C HIS A 602 -1.20 13.82 -5.84
N GLN A 603 -1.47 13.32 -7.05
CA GLN A 603 -0.44 13.26 -8.10
C GLN A 603 0.11 14.67 -8.36
N GLY A 604 1.44 14.81 -8.41
CA GLY A 604 2.08 16.12 -8.57
C GLY A 604 2.30 16.91 -7.27
N THR A 605 1.95 16.35 -6.10
CA THR A 605 2.46 16.87 -4.82
C THR A 605 3.99 16.87 -4.86
N LEU A 606 4.63 17.96 -4.45
CA LEU A 606 6.08 18.03 -4.38
C LEU A 606 6.60 16.98 -3.40
N TRP A 607 7.65 16.26 -3.81
CA TRP A 607 8.30 15.25 -2.96
C TRP A 607 8.67 15.83 -1.59
N ALA A 608 9.19 17.06 -1.53
CA ALA A 608 9.58 17.71 -0.28
C ALA A 608 8.40 17.91 0.68
N ASP A 609 7.22 18.29 0.18
CA ASP A 609 6.04 18.53 1.00
C ASP A 609 5.41 17.22 1.49
N ALA A 610 5.33 16.24 0.60
CA ALA A 610 4.90 14.90 0.96
C ALA A 610 5.81 14.31 2.04
N VAL A 611 7.13 14.39 1.87
CA VAL A 611 8.13 13.94 2.84
C VAL A 611 7.98 14.64 4.19
N ASN A 612 7.81 15.97 4.19
CA ASN A 612 7.67 16.74 5.42
C ASN A 612 6.45 16.32 6.23
N SER A 613 5.29 16.22 5.58
CA SER A 613 4.03 15.80 6.21
C SER A 613 4.12 14.37 6.73
N GLU A 614 4.63 13.44 5.92
CA GLU A 614 4.73 12.02 6.30
C GLU A 614 5.70 11.81 7.47
N LEU A 615 6.88 12.45 7.43
CA LEU A 615 7.84 12.34 8.53
C LEU A 615 7.30 12.96 9.83
N GLU A 616 6.51 14.04 9.75
CA GLU A 616 5.94 14.68 10.93
C GLU A 616 4.97 13.74 11.65
N GLN A 617 4.11 13.06 10.89
CA GLN A 617 3.21 12.05 11.42
C GLN A 617 3.99 10.90 12.07
N LEU A 618 5.00 10.37 11.38
CA LEU A 618 5.87 9.31 11.91
C LEU A 618 6.62 9.74 13.18
N GLY A 619 7.14 10.97 13.21
CA GLY A 619 7.85 11.52 14.37
C GLY A 619 6.95 11.73 15.60
N SER A 620 5.63 11.85 15.40
CA SER A 620 4.64 12.00 16.46
C SER A 620 4.14 10.68 17.07
N LEU A 621 4.56 9.54 16.52
CA LEU A 621 4.13 8.23 16.97
C LEU A 621 4.69 7.89 18.36
N PRO A 622 3.93 7.18 19.21
CA PRO A 622 4.39 6.80 20.54
C PRO A 622 5.71 6.02 20.50
N GLY A 623 6.71 6.45 21.28
CA GLY A 623 8.00 5.75 21.36
C GLY A 623 8.95 6.01 20.19
N MET A 624 8.62 6.88 19.22
CA MET A 624 9.57 7.35 18.21
C MET A 624 10.45 8.45 18.80
N GLN A 625 11.77 8.22 18.80
CA GLN A 625 12.76 9.22 19.24
C GLN A 625 13.23 10.07 18.08
N ALA A 626 13.52 9.45 16.95
CA ALA A 626 13.94 10.13 15.74
C ALA A 626 13.49 9.33 14.52
N VAL A 627 13.09 10.06 13.49
CA VAL A 627 12.75 9.52 12.18
C VAL A 627 13.52 10.34 11.16
N LEU A 628 14.30 9.67 10.32
CA LEU A 628 15.15 10.32 9.33
C LEU A 628 14.92 9.71 7.96
N LEU A 629 14.78 10.55 6.95
CA LEU A 629 14.88 10.13 5.56
C LEU A 629 16.35 10.28 5.13
N MET A 630 17.01 9.16 4.88
CA MET A 630 18.42 9.10 4.52
C MET A 630 18.58 8.96 3.01
N ARG A 631 19.38 9.84 2.41
CA ARG A 631 19.76 9.78 0.99
C ARG A 631 21.22 9.47 0.83
N LEU A 632 21.54 8.62 -0.14
CA LEU A 632 22.92 8.33 -0.49
C LEU A 632 23.48 9.42 -1.42
N THR A 633 24.48 10.15 -0.95
CA THR A 633 25.22 11.10 -1.76
C THR A 633 26.17 10.38 -2.73
N SER A 634 26.60 11.05 -3.80
CA SER A 634 27.54 10.48 -4.78
C SER A 634 28.94 10.18 -4.23
N ASN A 635 29.27 10.66 -3.03
CA ASN A 635 30.51 10.30 -2.33
C ASN A 635 30.36 8.99 -1.53
N GLY A 636 29.24 8.29 -1.64
CA GLY A 636 28.99 7.03 -0.93
C GLY A 636 28.63 7.22 0.54
N VAL A 637 28.21 8.42 0.94
CA VAL A 637 27.84 8.79 2.31
C VAL A 637 26.33 9.02 2.40
N PHE A 638 25.68 8.49 3.43
CA PHE A 638 24.28 8.77 3.71
C PHE A 638 24.12 10.08 4.48
N VAL A 639 23.30 10.99 3.96
CA VAL A 639 22.94 12.25 4.61
C VAL A 639 21.44 12.27 4.92
N PRO A 640 21.03 12.83 6.07
CA PRO A 640 19.63 13.01 6.35
C PRO A 640 19.07 14.17 5.52
N GLU A 641 18.10 13.88 4.66
CA GLU A 641 17.35 14.87 3.86
C GLU A 641 16.41 15.65 4.77
N ASN A 642 15.66 14.91 5.60
CA ASN A 642 14.72 15.45 6.59
C ASN A 642 14.79 14.62 7.87
N SER A 643 14.44 15.25 8.99
CA SER A 643 14.32 14.58 10.28
C SER A 643 13.14 15.10 11.10
N ARG A 644 12.53 14.21 11.88
CA ARG A 644 11.41 14.48 12.79
C ARG A 644 11.52 13.65 14.07
N GLY A 645 10.66 13.95 15.04
CA GLY A 645 10.65 13.35 16.37
C GLY A 645 11.50 14.15 17.38
N PRO A 646 11.37 13.85 18.69
CA PRO A 646 11.98 14.63 19.77
C PRO A 646 13.50 14.83 19.65
N LEU A 647 14.20 13.87 19.04
CA LEU A 647 15.65 13.86 18.85
C LEU A 647 16.07 13.90 17.38
N GLY A 648 15.13 14.16 16.45
CA GLY A 648 15.38 14.13 15.01
C GLY A 648 16.58 14.99 14.59
N GLU A 649 16.56 16.27 14.96
CA GLU A 649 17.62 17.23 14.61
C GLU A 649 18.97 16.88 15.26
N LEU A 650 18.96 16.42 16.51
CA LEU A 650 20.18 16.03 17.23
C LEU A 650 20.85 14.83 16.56
N VAL A 651 20.07 13.80 16.22
CA VAL A 651 20.56 12.61 15.53
C VAL A 651 21.03 12.96 14.11
N ALA A 652 20.27 13.79 13.39
CA ALA A 652 20.65 14.25 12.06
C ALA A 652 21.97 15.03 12.08
N GLY A 653 22.13 16.00 13.00
CA GLY A 653 23.34 16.79 13.14
C GLY A 653 24.56 15.95 13.52
N ARG A 654 24.39 14.95 14.40
CA ARG A 654 25.44 13.97 14.73
C ARG A 654 25.86 13.14 13.52
N LEU A 655 24.91 12.67 12.70
CA LEU A 655 25.19 11.89 11.50
C LEU A 655 25.87 12.69 10.38
N GLN A 656 25.83 14.02 10.47
CA GLN A 656 26.53 14.92 9.54
C GLN A 656 27.96 15.29 10.01
N MET A 657 28.39 14.87 11.21
CA MET A 657 29.75 15.14 11.70
C MET A 657 30.78 14.21 11.03
N PRO A 658 31.92 14.75 10.56
CA PRO A 658 32.98 13.96 9.93
C PRO A 658 33.40 12.75 10.77
N GLY A 659 33.42 11.56 10.15
CA GLY A 659 33.78 10.31 10.82
C GLY A 659 32.63 9.64 11.57
N SER A 660 31.47 10.28 11.68
CA SER A 660 30.24 9.69 12.24
C SER A 660 29.28 9.25 11.13
N GLU A 661 29.35 9.86 9.94
CA GLU A 661 28.42 9.54 8.85
C GLU A 661 28.36 8.05 8.48
N ALA A 662 27.14 7.58 8.15
CA ALA A 662 26.93 6.24 7.60
C ALA A 662 27.40 6.20 6.14
N VAL A 663 28.04 5.11 5.72
CA VAL A 663 28.62 4.98 4.36
C VAL A 663 28.12 3.73 3.66
N VAL A 664 28.10 3.72 2.33
CA VAL A 664 27.63 2.57 1.55
C VAL A 664 28.64 1.43 1.48
N ASP A 665 29.94 1.71 1.70
CA ASP A 665 31.03 0.73 1.61
C ASP A 665 30.85 -0.40 2.65
N PRO A 666 30.62 -1.66 2.22
CA PRO A 666 30.44 -2.77 3.13
C PRO A 666 31.71 -3.13 3.92
N ASN A 667 32.89 -2.70 3.48
CA ASN A 667 34.15 -3.00 4.19
C ASN A 667 34.47 -1.99 5.31
N SER A 668 33.74 -0.88 5.37
CA SER A 668 33.87 0.11 6.43
C SER A 668 33.03 -0.29 7.64
N GLU A 669 33.55 -0.10 8.87
CA GLU A 669 32.75 -0.26 10.10
C GLU A 669 31.48 0.60 10.08
N ARG A 670 31.55 1.80 9.47
CA ARG A 670 30.42 2.72 9.32
C ARG A 670 29.40 2.28 8.27
N GLY A 671 29.77 1.37 7.38
CA GLY A 671 28.88 0.79 6.37
C GLY A 671 28.22 -0.52 6.78
N GLN A 672 28.46 -0.96 8.02
CA GLN A 672 27.77 -2.09 8.64
C GLN A 672 26.44 -1.69 9.29
N GLY A 673 26.17 -0.39 9.47
CA GLY A 673 24.91 0.11 10.04
C GLY A 673 23.67 -0.26 9.21
N LEU A 674 22.50 -0.34 9.85
CA LEU A 674 21.27 -0.84 9.21
C LEU A 674 20.84 -0.01 8.01
N THR A 675 21.07 1.30 8.01
CA THR A 675 20.77 2.17 6.87
C THR A 675 21.50 1.70 5.60
N ALA A 676 22.80 1.41 5.71
CA ALA A 676 23.61 0.93 4.60
C ALA A 676 23.25 -0.51 4.19
N VAL A 677 22.94 -1.38 5.16
CA VAL A 677 22.51 -2.76 4.90
C VAL A 677 21.14 -2.80 4.21
N ALA A 678 20.17 -2.00 4.67
CA ALA A 678 18.85 -1.88 4.06
C ALA A 678 18.94 -1.34 2.63
N TRP A 679 19.80 -0.34 2.39
CA TRP A 679 20.07 0.17 1.05
C TRP A 679 20.58 -0.90 0.09
N ARG A 680 21.64 -1.62 0.47
CA ARG A 680 22.29 -2.64 -0.38
C ARG A 680 21.41 -3.88 -0.60
N SER A 681 20.68 -4.31 0.42
CA SER A 681 19.86 -5.53 0.35
C SER A 681 18.46 -5.30 -0.20
N GLY A 682 17.97 -4.05 -0.18
CA GLY A 682 16.58 -3.71 -0.45
C GLY A 682 15.61 -4.21 0.62
N ARG A 683 16.06 -4.84 1.71
CA ARG A 683 15.18 -5.43 2.73
C ARG A 683 15.06 -4.53 3.95
N ILE A 684 13.88 -4.56 4.58
CA ILE A 684 13.68 -3.98 5.91
C ILE A 684 14.62 -4.67 6.90
N CYS A 685 15.35 -3.88 7.67
CA CYS A 685 16.31 -4.36 8.65
C CYS A 685 15.99 -3.78 10.02
N THR A 686 16.07 -4.59 11.07
CA THR A 686 15.79 -4.18 12.45
C THR A 686 16.97 -4.50 13.38
N SER A 687 16.98 -3.84 14.53
CA SER A 687 17.83 -4.17 15.67
C SER A 687 17.05 -3.99 16.96
N ALA A 688 16.80 -5.10 17.64
CA ALA A 688 16.11 -5.17 18.93
C ALA A 688 16.83 -4.43 20.05
N SER A 689 18.16 -4.28 19.95
CA SER A 689 18.98 -3.67 21.01
C SER A 689 20.15 -2.91 20.40
N TYR A 690 19.96 -1.60 20.22
CA TYR A 690 20.94 -0.71 19.60
C TYR A 690 22.29 -0.75 20.34
N GLY A 691 22.26 -0.81 21.67
CA GLY A 691 23.44 -0.85 22.54
C GLY A 691 24.18 -2.19 22.56
N LYS A 692 23.56 -3.30 22.13
CA LYS A 692 24.22 -4.62 22.04
C LYS A 692 24.69 -4.96 20.63
N ASP A 693 24.15 -4.27 19.63
CA ASP A 693 24.45 -4.54 18.23
C ASP A 693 25.87 -4.05 17.89
N LYS A 694 26.75 -5.00 17.55
CA LYS A 694 28.16 -4.72 17.22
C LYS A 694 28.31 -3.74 16.06
N ARG A 695 27.31 -3.65 15.17
CA ARG A 695 27.29 -2.72 14.03
C ARG A 695 27.26 -1.25 14.47
N TYR A 696 26.85 -0.98 15.70
CA TYR A 696 26.70 0.36 16.26
C TYR A 696 27.68 0.68 17.40
N THR A 697 28.81 -0.05 17.50
CA THR A 697 29.78 0.11 18.60
C THR A 697 30.22 1.58 18.82
N LEU A 698 30.48 2.33 17.73
CA LEU A 698 30.83 3.76 17.79
C LEU A 698 29.71 4.66 18.33
N TRP A 699 28.47 4.18 18.27
CA TRP A 699 27.26 4.91 18.60
C TRP A 699 26.63 4.49 19.93
N HIS A 700 27.12 3.44 20.60
CA HIS A 700 26.54 2.94 21.85
C HIS A 700 26.48 4.01 22.95
N GLN A 701 27.60 4.68 23.24
CA GLN A 701 27.62 5.76 24.25
C GLN A 701 26.73 6.96 23.88
N PRO A 702 26.84 7.55 22.67
CA PRO A 702 25.98 8.65 22.25
C PRO A 702 24.49 8.31 22.23
N ALA A 703 24.11 7.14 21.71
CA ALA A 703 22.72 6.71 21.59
C ALA A 703 22.10 6.44 22.97
N SER A 704 22.87 5.84 23.88
CA SER A 704 22.43 5.60 25.25
C SER A 704 22.18 6.91 26.00
N ALA A 705 23.02 7.92 25.82
CA ALA A 705 22.87 9.23 26.44
C ALA A 705 21.56 9.96 26.06
N VAL A 706 20.99 9.61 24.90
CA VAL A 706 19.73 10.18 24.39
C VAL A 706 18.60 9.14 24.32
N GLN A 707 18.69 8.03 25.04
CA GLN A 707 17.64 7.01 25.13
C GLN A 707 17.18 6.39 23.79
N ILE A 708 18.08 6.26 22.81
CA ILE A 708 17.83 5.46 21.61
C ILE A 708 18.19 4.00 21.94
N ARG A 709 17.21 3.10 21.80
CA ARG A 709 17.29 1.73 22.31
C ARG A 709 17.10 0.65 21.25
N SER A 710 16.40 0.97 20.16
CA SER A 710 16.20 0.09 19.01
C SER A 710 16.16 0.91 17.73
N THR A 711 16.33 0.25 16.58
CA THR A 711 16.25 0.92 15.29
C THR A 711 15.71 0.02 14.19
N MET A 712 15.06 0.62 13.20
CA MET A 712 14.59 -0.01 11.99
C MET A 712 14.96 0.85 10.78
N SER A 713 15.43 0.22 9.71
CA SER A 713 15.70 0.89 8.43
C SER A 713 14.84 0.26 7.33
N ILE A 714 14.06 1.10 6.65
CA ILE A 714 13.10 0.74 5.62
C ILE A 714 13.56 1.34 4.28
N PRO A 715 13.92 0.52 3.29
CA PRO A 715 14.34 1.02 1.98
C PRO A 715 13.12 1.45 1.14
N VAL A 716 13.18 2.64 0.54
CA VAL A 716 12.17 3.13 -0.40
C VAL A 716 12.68 2.88 -1.82
N ARG A 717 11.90 2.17 -2.63
CA ARG A 717 12.28 1.79 -3.99
C ARG A 717 11.50 2.57 -5.06
N ASN A 718 12.13 2.74 -6.21
CA ASN A 718 11.47 3.27 -7.40
C ASN A 718 10.74 2.17 -8.20
N ALA A 719 10.11 2.54 -9.32
CA ALA A 719 9.39 1.61 -10.19
C ALA A 719 10.28 0.50 -10.76
N GLU A 720 11.59 0.75 -10.91
CA GLU A 720 12.59 -0.22 -11.35
C GLU A 720 13.08 -1.15 -10.23
N GLY A 721 12.57 -0.99 -9.01
CA GLY A 721 12.92 -1.81 -7.85
C GLY A 721 14.26 -1.45 -7.18
N LEU A 722 14.88 -0.34 -7.57
CA LEU A 722 16.12 0.18 -6.98
C LEU A 722 15.82 1.02 -5.73
N THR A 723 16.57 0.80 -4.66
CA THR A 723 16.48 1.64 -3.46
C THR A 723 16.99 3.05 -3.77
N VAL A 724 16.16 4.07 -3.52
CA VAL A 724 16.49 5.49 -3.75
C VAL A 724 16.59 6.32 -2.47
N ALA A 725 16.01 5.83 -1.37
CA ALA A 725 16.14 6.41 -0.04
C ALA A 725 16.00 5.32 1.03
N VAL A 726 16.38 5.62 2.28
CA VAL A 726 16.12 4.75 3.43
C VAL A 726 15.48 5.56 4.54
N ILE A 727 14.34 5.13 5.04
CA ILE A 727 13.71 5.70 6.23
C ILE A 727 14.32 4.98 7.43
N SER A 728 15.01 5.72 8.29
CA SER A 728 15.58 5.21 9.53
C SER A 728 14.76 5.67 10.73
N LEU A 729 14.19 4.70 11.44
CA LEU A 729 13.40 4.87 12.65
C LEU A 729 14.25 4.53 13.87
N PHE A 730 14.16 5.35 14.90
CA PHE A 730 14.86 5.15 16.18
C PHE A 730 13.84 5.10 17.32
N GLY A 731 13.83 3.99 18.04
CA GLY A 731 12.86 3.68 19.08
C GLY A 731 13.39 3.99 20.48
N ALA A 732 12.50 4.45 21.35
CA ALA A 732 12.78 4.70 22.76
C ALA A 732 12.96 3.41 23.58
N TYR A 733 12.45 2.28 23.08
CA TYR A 733 12.42 1.02 23.81
C TYR A 733 13.19 -0.10 23.09
N PRO A 734 13.77 -1.05 23.83
CA PRO A 734 14.32 -2.27 23.23
C PRO A 734 13.17 -3.11 22.63
N ASN A 735 13.49 -3.93 21.65
CA ASN A 735 12.57 -4.81 20.93
C ASN A 735 11.39 -4.10 20.20
N GLN A 736 11.39 -2.75 20.14
CA GLN A 736 10.23 -1.98 19.70
C GLN A 736 9.78 -2.30 18.26
N PHE A 737 10.70 -2.75 17.43
CA PHE A 737 10.51 -2.96 15.99
C PHE A 737 10.45 -4.44 15.59
N GLU A 738 10.47 -5.36 16.55
CA GLU A 738 10.65 -6.79 16.30
C GLU A 738 9.32 -7.57 16.30
N SER A 739 8.25 -7.00 16.86
CA SER A 739 6.95 -7.69 16.89
C SER A 739 6.37 -7.86 15.48
N ALA A 740 5.57 -8.92 15.28
CA ALA A 740 4.91 -9.17 13.99
C ALA A 740 4.09 -7.97 13.51
N SER A 741 3.42 -7.29 14.45
CA SER A 741 2.64 -6.09 14.19
C SER A 741 3.48 -4.91 13.68
N MET A 742 4.70 -4.74 14.22
CA MET A 742 5.61 -3.66 13.82
C MET A 742 6.32 -3.96 12.50
N LEU A 743 6.58 -5.23 12.19
CA LEU A 743 7.07 -5.65 10.89
C LEU A 743 6.00 -5.46 9.80
N GLN A 744 4.73 -5.75 10.10
CA GLN A 744 3.61 -5.44 9.20
C GLN A 744 3.47 -3.93 8.97
N PHE A 745 3.57 -3.13 10.05
CA PHE A 745 3.62 -1.67 9.95
C PHE A 745 4.75 -1.21 9.02
N ALA A 746 5.96 -1.77 9.17
CA ALA A 746 7.11 -1.41 8.34
C ALA A 746 6.90 -1.72 6.85
N GLN A 747 6.27 -2.85 6.54
CA GLN A 747 5.93 -3.25 5.17
C GLN A 747 4.87 -2.32 4.57
N GLY A 748 3.82 -1.99 5.32
CA GLY A 748 2.80 -1.04 4.90
C GLY A 748 3.38 0.36 4.68
N LEU A 749 4.31 0.78 5.56
CA LEU A 749 5.00 2.06 5.44
C LEU A 749 5.93 2.09 4.21
N GLN A 750 6.68 1.01 3.95
CA GLN A 750 7.48 0.88 2.73
C GLN A 750 6.63 1.07 1.49
N HIS A 751 5.54 0.31 1.38
CA HIS A 751 4.65 0.38 0.22
C HIS A 751 4.03 1.76 0.04
N ARG A 752 3.58 2.38 1.14
CA ARG A 752 3.06 3.75 1.12
C ARG A 752 4.10 4.73 0.56
N TRP A 753 5.33 4.69 1.05
CA TRP A 753 6.39 5.59 0.60
C TRP A 753 6.81 5.38 -0.86
N GLU A 754 6.77 4.14 -1.35
CA GLU A 754 6.99 3.82 -2.77
C GLU A 754 5.87 4.39 -3.66
N LEU A 755 4.62 4.32 -3.21
CA LEU A 755 3.49 4.95 -3.90
C LEU A 755 3.57 6.48 -3.86
N ILE A 756 3.98 7.06 -2.73
CA ILE A 756 4.21 8.51 -2.61
C ILE A 756 5.31 8.95 -3.57
N LEU A 757 6.43 8.22 -3.61
CA LEU A 757 7.50 8.48 -4.55
C LEU A 757 6.99 8.44 -5.99
N ALA A 758 6.28 7.38 -6.37
CA ALA A 758 5.71 7.23 -7.71
C ALA A 758 4.69 8.34 -8.06
N ALA A 759 3.93 8.84 -7.08
CA ALA A 759 2.98 9.93 -7.26
C ALA A 759 3.65 11.32 -7.33
N CYS A 760 4.81 11.49 -6.69
CA CYS A 760 5.54 12.76 -6.61
C CYS A 760 6.60 12.94 -7.73
N THR A 761 7.12 11.86 -8.33
CA THR A 761 8.11 11.95 -9.42
C THR A 761 7.46 11.82 -10.81
N LYS A 762 7.42 12.90 -11.60
CA LYS A 762 7.35 12.80 -13.08
C LYS A 762 8.66 12.13 -13.57
N PRO A 763 8.65 11.23 -14.58
CA PRO A 763 9.86 10.55 -15.01
C PRO A 763 10.84 11.54 -15.67
N ALA A 764 11.96 11.85 -15.00
CA ALA A 764 13.11 12.54 -15.57
C ALA A 764 14.41 11.86 -15.13
N ALA A 765 15.35 11.71 -16.06
CA ALA A 765 16.55 10.88 -15.94
C ALA A 765 17.43 11.23 -14.71
N ALA A 766 17.83 10.21 -13.95
CA ALA A 766 18.57 10.34 -12.71
C ALA A 766 19.96 11.01 -12.89
N ILE A 767 20.14 12.17 -12.26
CA ILE A 767 21.42 12.89 -12.17
C ILE A 767 22.03 12.66 -10.78
N ARG A 768 23.35 12.42 -10.69
CA ARG A 768 24.06 12.19 -9.42
C ARG A 768 24.00 13.44 -8.52
N GLN A 769 23.79 13.27 -7.21
CA GLN A 769 23.58 14.36 -6.24
C GLN A 769 24.69 15.43 -6.18
N ASN A 770 25.97 15.08 -6.40
CA ASN A 770 27.09 16.04 -6.46
C ASN A 770 27.00 16.93 -7.71
N LEU A 771 26.56 16.34 -8.83
CA LEU A 771 26.31 17.10 -10.05
C LEU A 771 25.10 18.01 -9.83
N ALA A 772 24.09 17.58 -9.06
CA ALA A 772 22.95 18.43 -8.73
C ALA A 772 23.31 19.65 -7.87
N VAL A 773 24.11 19.46 -6.81
CA VAL A 773 24.60 20.57 -5.96
C VAL A 773 25.47 21.54 -6.77
N ALA A 774 26.44 21.03 -7.54
CA ALA A 774 27.32 21.86 -8.36
C ALA A 774 26.55 22.65 -9.43
N LEU A 775 25.50 22.06 -10.03
CA LEU A 775 24.65 22.75 -10.98
C LEU A 775 23.81 23.85 -10.30
N ARG A 776 23.27 23.61 -9.09
CA ARG A 776 22.48 24.60 -8.35
C ARG A 776 23.33 25.77 -7.85
N GLU A 777 24.51 25.50 -7.29
CA GLU A 777 25.48 26.54 -6.90
C GLU A 777 25.87 27.39 -8.12
N ARG A 778 26.22 26.75 -9.25
CA ARG A 778 26.60 27.46 -10.46
C ARG A 778 25.45 28.29 -11.04
N LEU A 779 24.21 27.80 -10.96
CA LEU A 779 23.03 28.50 -11.47
C LEU A 779 22.86 29.87 -10.82
N PHE A 780 22.96 29.93 -9.49
CA PHE A 780 22.77 31.16 -8.73
C PHE A 780 24.05 31.99 -8.55
N ALA A 781 25.24 31.41 -8.75
CA ALA A 781 26.52 32.12 -8.80
C ALA A 781 26.84 32.72 -10.19
N GLY A 782 25.82 33.13 -10.95
CA GLY A 782 25.98 33.81 -12.24
C GLY A 782 26.18 32.90 -13.46
N GLY A 783 25.97 31.59 -13.34
CA GLY A 783 26.00 30.65 -14.46
C GLY A 783 24.73 30.64 -15.33
N LEU A 784 23.65 31.27 -14.87
CA LEU A 784 22.42 31.43 -15.65
C LEU A 784 22.62 32.36 -16.86
N THR A 785 22.23 31.85 -18.03
CA THR A 785 22.08 32.64 -19.26
C THR A 785 20.75 32.30 -19.94
N MET A 786 20.26 33.21 -20.79
CA MET A 786 19.03 33.02 -21.55
C MET A 786 19.38 32.83 -23.02
N TYR A 787 18.98 31.68 -23.56
CA TYR A 787 19.07 31.41 -24.99
C TYR A 787 17.74 31.81 -25.63
N LEU A 788 17.80 32.35 -26.83
CA LEU A 788 16.64 32.80 -27.58
C LEU A 788 16.31 31.78 -28.66
N GLN A 789 15.06 31.33 -28.70
CA GLN A 789 14.54 30.57 -29.82
C GLN A 789 13.48 31.39 -30.57
N PRO A 790 13.62 31.62 -31.88
CA PRO A 790 12.71 32.45 -32.63
C PRO A 790 11.37 31.76 -32.90
N LEU A 791 10.29 32.52 -32.74
CA LEU A 791 8.96 32.22 -33.28
C LEU A 791 8.81 32.99 -34.60
N VAL A 792 8.56 32.24 -35.67
CA VAL A 792 8.61 32.75 -37.03
C VAL A 792 7.23 32.69 -37.67
N GLU A 793 6.84 33.76 -38.34
CA GLU A 793 5.67 33.78 -39.21
C GLU A 793 5.96 32.91 -40.45
N LEU A 794 5.27 31.78 -40.57
CA LEU A 794 5.59 30.73 -41.55
C LEU A 794 5.39 31.20 -43.00
N ASN A 795 4.59 32.24 -43.23
CA ASN A 795 4.31 32.77 -44.56
C ASN A 795 5.35 33.79 -45.05
N SER A 796 5.85 34.66 -44.16
CA SER A 796 6.74 35.76 -44.53
C SER A 796 8.20 35.51 -44.14
N GLY A 797 8.46 34.59 -43.22
CA GLY A 797 9.76 34.39 -42.59
C GLY A 797 10.13 35.47 -41.59
N ARG A 798 9.22 36.38 -41.23
CA ARG A 798 9.44 37.42 -40.24
C ARG A 798 9.50 36.81 -38.85
N VAL A 799 10.51 37.18 -38.07
CA VAL A 799 10.60 36.84 -36.64
C VAL A 799 9.66 37.77 -35.88
N LEU A 800 8.72 37.19 -35.14
CA LEU A 800 7.72 37.94 -34.38
C LEU A 800 8.14 38.11 -32.91
N LYS A 801 8.61 37.01 -32.34
CA LYS A 801 8.87 36.85 -30.92
C LYS A 801 10.05 35.89 -30.74
N ALA A 802 10.72 35.96 -29.61
CA ALA A 802 11.67 34.93 -29.19
C ALA A 802 11.28 34.36 -27.84
N GLU A 803 11.32 33.05 -27.70
CA GLU A 803 11.20 32.40 -26.40
C GLU A 803 12.55 32.42 -25.69
N ALA A 804 12.59 32.97 -24.48
CA ALA A 804 13.75 33.01 -23.63
C ALA A 804 13.82 31.72 -22.81
N LEU A 805 14.78 30.87 -23.16
CA LEU A 805 14.98 29.56 -22.56
C LEU A 805 16.19 29.58 -21.65
N ALA A 806 16.00 29.25 -20.37
CA ALA A 806 17.08 29.20 -19.41
C ALA A 806 18.15 28.18 -19.84
N ARG A 807 19.42 28.53 -19.64
CA ARG A 807 20.57 27.64 -19.84
C ARG A 807 21.56 27.88 -18.72
N LEU A 808 22.22 26.80 -18.30
CA LEU A 808 23.24 26.87 -17.28
C LEU A 808 24.61 26.64 -17.92
N VAL A 809 25.50 27.63 -17.84
CA VAL A 809 26.87 27.53 -18.33
C VAL A 809 27.79 27.12 -17.19
N LYS A 810 28.39 25.93 -17.30
CA LYS A 810 29.39 25.43 -16.36
C LYS A 810 30.70 26.23 -16.46
N GLU A 811 31.60 26.02 -15.50
CA GLU A 811 32.93 26.67 -15.48
C GLU A 811 33.80 26.30 -16.68
N ASP A 812 33.64 25.08 -17.22
CA ASP A 812 34.30 24.59 -18.42
C ASP A 812 33.69 25.12 -19.74
N GLY A 813 32.66 25.96 -19.65
CA GLY A 813 31.92 26.50 -20.80
C GLY A 813 30.84 25.58 -21.35
N GLN A 814 30.62 24.39 -20.77
CA GLN A 814 29.56 23.48 -21.21
C GLN A 814 28.17 24.03 -20.85
N VAL A 815 27.26 23.98 -21.82
CA VAL A 815 25.87 24.43 -21.66
C VAL A 815 24.98 23.26 -21.25
N VAL A 816 24.23 23.45 -20.17
CA VAL A 816 23.29 22.47 -19.60
C VAL A 816 21.85 22.93 -19.85
N SER A 817 21.01 22.01 -20.32
CA SER A 817 19.60 22.28 -20.65
C SER A 817 18.69 22.26 -19.40
N PRO A 818 17.54 22.96 -19.44
CA PRO A 818 16.56 23.00 -18.35
C PRO A 818 16.11 21.64 -17.84
N GLY A 819 15.89 20.67 -18.73
CA GLY A 819 15.46 19.32 -18.34
C GLY A 819 16.45 18.58 -17.41
N VAL A 820 17.69 19.07 -17.30
CA VAL A 820 18.71 18.52 -16.40
C VAL A 820 18.71 19.24 -15.05
N PHE A 821 18.49 20.56 -14.99
CA PHE A 821 18.61 21.31 -13.74
C PHE A 821 17.28 21.76 -13.12
N LEU A 822 16.21 21.97 -13.89
CA LEU A 822 14.90 22.35 -13.34
C LEU A 822 14.32 21.31 -12.37
N PRO A 823 14.43 19.98 -12.60
CA PRO A 823 13.97 18.98 -11.64
C PRO A 823 14.74 18.98 -10.31
N LEU A 824 15.84 19.74 -10.22
CA LEU A 824 16.71 19.83 -9.03
C LEU A 824 16.34 21.02 -8.13
N LEU A 825 15.39 21.87 -8.54
CA LEU A 825 15.02 23.12 -7.88
C LEU A 825 13.72 22.95 -7.09
N GLY A 826 13.68 23.48 -5.87
CA GLY A 826 12.42 23.63 -5.12
C GLY A 826 11.68 24.93 -5.49
N ASP A 827 10.50 25.16 -4.93
CA ASP A 827 9.67 26.33 -5.26
C ASP A 827 10.40 27.66 -5.07
N ALA A 828 11.05 27.88 -3.92
CA ALA A 828 11.81 29.11 -3.67
C ALA A 828 12.98 29.31 -4.66
N ASP A 829 13.57 28.22 -5.16
CA ASP A 829 14.61 28.29 -6.18
C ASP A 829 14.02 28.64 -7.55
N LEU A 830 12.81 28.15 -7.87
CA LEU A 830 12.09 28.46 -9.09
C LEU A 830 11.66 29.93 -9.13
N ASP A 831 11.22 30.47 -8.00
CA ASP A 831 10.90 31.90 -7.88
C ASP A 831 12.15 32.76 -8.10
N HIS A 832 13.26 32.37 -7.50
CA HIS A 832 14.53 33.08 -7.67
C HIS A 832 15.05 32.97 -9.11
N LEU A 833 14.97 31.77 -9.71
CA LEU A 833 15.31 31.54 -11.12
C LEU A 833 14.44 32.39 -12.05
N PHE A 834 13.14 32.47 -11.81
CA PHE A 834 12.21 33.28 -12.60
C PHE A 834 12.60 34.76 -12.56
N ARG A 835 12.86 35.32 -11.36
CA ARG A 835 13.28 36.73 -11.23
C ARG A 835 14.59 37.01 -11.99
N LEU A 836 15.58 36.13 -11.87
CA LEU A 836 16.85 36.27 -12.57
C LEU A 836 16.70 36.11 -14.09
N GLY A 837 15.90 35.13 -14.52
CA GLY A 837 15.59 34.87 -15.92
C GLY A 837 14.84 36.03 -16.56
N LEU A 838 13.86 36.59 -15.87
CA LEU A 838 13.08 37.75 -16.29
C LEU A 838 13.96 38.98 -16.48
N ASP A 839 14.82 39.30 -15.52
CA ASP A 839 15.73 40.44 -15.62
C ASP A 839 16.70 40.29 -16.80
N LYS A 840 17.28 39.09 -16.98
CA LYS A 840 18.16 38.79 -18.12
C LYS A 840 17.43 38.87 -19.46
N ALA A 841 16.23 38.29 -19.55
CA ALA A 841 15.44 38.27 -20.78
C ALA A 841 15.04 39.69 -21.22
N LEU A 842 14.55 40.52 -20.28
CA LEU A 842 14.21 41.92 -20.57
C LEU A 842 15.44 42.78 -20.89
N GLY A 843 16.58 42.53 -20.24
CA GLY A 843 17.85 43.16 -20.59
C GLY A 843 18.31 42.80 -22.01
N GLN A 844 18.18 41.54 -22.41
CA GLN A 844 18.44 41.10 -23.79
C GLN A 844 17.50 41.77 -24.78
N LEU A 845 16.21 41.89 -24.46
CA LEU A 845 15.24 42.58 -25.31
C LEU A 845 15.58 44.06 -25.51
N SER A 846 15.97 44.77 -24.45
CA SER A 846 16.41 46.17 -24.50
C SER A 846 17.66 46.36 -25.38
N GLU A 847 18.58 45.40 -25.37
CA GLU A 847 19.74 45.39 -26.29
C GLU A 847 19.31 45.15 -27.75
N LEU A 848 18.39 44.22 -27.99
CA LEU A 848 17.86 43.97 -29.34
C LEU A 848 17.17 45.21 -29.93
N ASP A 849 16.42 45.95 -29.10
CA ASP A 849 15.81 47.23 -29.49
C ASP A 849 16.87 48.26 -29.92
N ARG A 850 17.97 48.37 -29.18
CA ARG A 850 19.09 49.25 -29.51
C ARG A 850 19.78 48.86 -30.82
N GLN A 851 19.70 47.60 -31.21
CA GLN A 851 20.18 47.10 -32.51
C GLN A 851 19.13 47.18 -33.62
N GLY A 852 17.97 47.79 -33.36
CA GLY A 852 16.90 48.00 -34.32
C GLY A 852 16.02 46.78 -34.58
N MET A 853 16.08 45.75 -33.73
CA MET A 853 15.24 44.54 -33.87
C MET A 853 13.99 44.67 -33.02
N GLN A 854 12.85 44.92 -33.67
CA GLN A 854 11.55 45.03 -33.02
C GLN A 854 10.87 43.64 -32.96
N ILE A 855 11.13 42.88 -31.90
CA ILE A 855 10.50 41.58 -31.62
C ILE A 855 9.95 41.54 -30.19
N ASP A 856 9.01 40.63 -29.90
CA ASP A 856 8.53 40.38 -28.54
C ASP A 856 9.34 39.27 -27.85
N ILE A 857 9.16 39.07 -26.54
CA ILE A 857 9.82 37.98 -25.80
C ILE A 857 8.81 37.14 -24.99
N SER A 858 9.02 35.83 -24.91
CA SER A 858 8.33 34.97 -23.92
C SER A 858 9.25 34.42 -22.86
N LEU A 859 8.66 34.13 -21.70
CA LEU A 859 9.30 33.41 -20.61
C LEU A 859 8.31 32.44 -19.95
N ASN A 860 8.80 31.24 -19.62
CA ASN A 860 8.04 30.24 -18.88
C ASN A 860 7.90 30.62 -17.40
N ILE A 861 6.74 30.37 -16.80
CA ILE A 861 6.48 30.56 -15.36
C ILE A 861 6.01 29.26 -14.71
N ALA A 862 6.58 28.92 -13.56
CA ALA A 862 6.16 27.74 -12.79
C ALA A 862 4.82 27.99 -12.07
N PRO A 863 3.98 26.96 -11.87
CA PRO A 863 2.71 27.10 -11.15
C PRO A 863 2.84 27.65 -9.71
N SER A 864 3.92 27.33 -9.01
CA SER A 864 4.22 27.86 -7.66
C SER A 864 4.55 29.35 -7.72
N THR A 865 5.42 29.76 -8.64
CA THR A 865 5.78 31.18 -8.86
C THR A 865 4.60 32.04 -9.29
N LEU A 866 3.66 31.49 -10.06
CA LEU A 866 2.43 32.17 -10.43
C LEU A 866 1.58 32.54 -9.21
N GLN A 867 1.55 31.67 -8.19
CA GLN A 867 0.70 31.83 -7.01
C GLN A 867 1.28 32.81 -6.00
N ASP A 868 2.57 33.13 -6.08
CA ASP A 868 3.20 34.11 -5.20
C ASP A 868 2.53 35.49 -5.37
N GLU A 869 2.15 36.10 -4.25
CA GLU A 869 1.43 37.37 -4.23
C GLU A 869 2.26 38.54 -4.76
N ASP A 870 3.59 38.46 -4.65
CA ASP A 870 4.50 39.51 -5.09
C ASP A 870 4.91 39.34 -6.58
N CYS A 871 4.54 38.23 -7.23
CA CYS A 871 4.92 37.95 -8.62
C CYS A 871 4.55 39.09 -9.61
N PRO A 872 3.32 39.67 -9.59
CA PRO A 872 2.98 40.82 -10.43
C PRO A 872 3.87 42.04 -10.18
N GLN A 873 4.29 42.25 -8.93
CA GLN A 873 5.18 43.34 -8.57
C GLN A 873 6.58 43.11 -9.17
N TRP A 874 7.13 41.89 -9.08
CA TRP A 874 8.44 41.58 -9.68
C TRP A 874 8.43 41.83 -11.20
N VAL A 875 7.33 41.46 -11.87
CA VAL A 875 7.14 41.69 -13.30
C VAL A 875 7.09 43.18 -13.62
N ALA A 876 6.26 43.95 -12.91
CA ALA A 876 6.12 45.39 -13.11
C ALA A 876 7.45 46.13 -12.88
N GLU A 877 8.17 45.80 -11.81
CA GLU A 877 9.47 46.39 -11.49
C GLU A 877 10.53 46.07 -12.56
N ALA A 878 10.57 44.83 -13.06
CA ALA A 878 11.51 44.44 -14.10
C ALA A 878 11.21 45.15 -15.43
N LEU A 879 9.94 45.24 -15.83
CA LEU A 879 9.52 45.99 -17.03
C LEU A 879 9.92 47.46 -16.95
N GLN A 880 9.66 48.10 -15.80
CA GLN A 880 10.03 49.49 -15.56
C GLN A 880 11.55 49.69 -15.59
N ARG A 881 12.31 48.80 -14.95
CA ARG A 881 13.78 48.86 -14.88
C ARG A 881 14.43 48.83 -16.26
N HIS A 882 13.92 48.00 -17.17
CA HIS A 882 14.48 47.84 -18.52
C HIS A 882 13.80 48.73 -19.58
N GLY A 883 12.77 49.49 -19.20
CA GLY A 883 12.05 50.39 -20.11
C GLY A 883 11.25 49.67 -21.19
N ILE A 884 10.77 48.44 -20.91
CA ILE A 884 10.02 47.63 -21.86
C ILE A 884 8.52 47.81 -21.66
N ALA A 885 7.78 48.01 -22.75
CA ALA A 885 6.33 48.10 -22.71
C ALA A 885 5.71 46.72 -22.32
N PRO A 886 4.73 46.67 -21.41
CA PRO A 886 4.21 45.40 -20.87
C PRO A 886 3.75 44.39 -21.94
N HIS A 887 3.06 44.84 -22.99
CA HIS A 887 2.52 43.97 -24.05
C HIS A 887 3.60 43.24 -24.90
N ARG A 888 4.88 43.60 -24.73
CA ARG A 888 6.01 42.93 -25.41
C ARG A 888 6.57 41.74 -24.65
N LEU A 889 6.17 41.59 -23.39
CA LEU A 889 6.44 40.40 -22.57
C LEU A 889 5.21 39.50 -22.58
N SER A 890 5.46 38.21 -22.75
CA SER A 890 4.45 37.17 -22.64
C SER A 890 4.91 36.09 -21.68
N LEU A 891 4.07 35.73 -20.72
CA LEU A 891 4.36 34.63 -19.81
C LEU A 891 3.62 33.37 -20.26
N GLU A 892 4.35 32.26 -20.29
CA GLU A 892 3.87 30.95 -20.77
C GLU A 892 3.55 30.06 -19.56
N LEU A 893 2.31 29.59 -19.51
CA LEU A 893 1.72 28.87 -18.39
C LEU A 893 1.48 27.41 -18.78
N LEU A 894 2.09 26.47 -18.06
CA LEU A 894 1.88 25.04 -18.24
C LEU A 894 0.46 24.63 -17.80
N GLU A 895 -0.18 23.75 -18.58
CA GLU A 895 -1.52 23.21 -18.31
C GLU A 895 -1.64 22.52 -16.93
N THR A 896 -0.59 21.81 -16.51
CA THR A 896 -0.63 20.89 -15.36
C THR A 896 -0.02 21.48 -14.08
N GLY A 897 -0.85 22.23 -13.34
CA GLY A 897 -0.65 22.47 -11.92
C GLY A 897 -1.93 22.14 -11.17
N ASP A 898 -1.89 21.19 -10.24
CA ASP A 898 -3.00 20.77 -9.35
C ASP A 898 -3.29 21.86 -8.30
N THR A 899 -3.61 23.06 -8.79
CA THR A 899 -4.00 24.20 -7.97
C THR A 899 -5.52 24.27 -7.94
N ALA A 900 -6.10 24.69 -6.81
CA ALA A 900 -7.52 25.00 -6.75
C ALA A 900 -7.87 26.01 -7.89
N PRO A 901 -8.81 25.69 -8.80
CA PRO A 901 -9.05 26.49 -10.02
C PRO A 901 -9.24 27.99 -9.73
N LEU A 902 -9.92 28.32 -8.62
CA LEU A 902 -10.19 29.70 -8.20
C LEU A 902 -8.95 30.51 -7.78
N ALA A 903 -7.90 29.86 -7.25
CA ALA A 903 -6.67 30.55 -6.82
C ALA A 903 -5.77 30.88 -8.02
N GLN A 904 -5.66 29.94 -8.96
CA GLN A 904 -4.91 30.12 -10.20
C GLN A 904 -5.55 31.20 -11.10
N ASP A 905 -6.87 31.19 -11.23
CA ASP A 905 -7.60 32.20 -12.00
C ASP A 905 -7.37 33.62 -11.46
N ARG A 906 -7.39 33.80 -10.12
CA ARG A 906 -7.08 35.08 -9.48
C ARG A 906 -5.64 35.52 -9.73
N ALA A 907 -4.68 34.61 -9.68
CA ALA A 907 -3.28 34.93 -9.96
C ALA A 907 -3.08 35.38 -11.42
N ILE A 908 -3.73 34.70 -12.37
CA ILE A 908 -3.76 35.05 -13.79
C ILE A 908 -4.36 36.46 -13.99
N GLU A 909 -5.47 36.77 -13.32
CA GLU A 909 -6.08 38.10 -13.37
C GLU A 909 -5.16 39.21 -12.83
N ARG A 910 -4.45 38.96 -11.72
CA ARG A 910 -3.48 39.92 -11.15
C ARG A 910 -2.33 40.19 -12.12
N LEU A 911 -1.76 39.14 -12.74
CA LEU A 911 -0.70 39.31 -13.73
C LEU A 911 -1.19 40.08 -14.95
N ARG A 912 -2.42 39.85 -15.42
CA ARG A 912 -2.99 40.61 -16.52
C ARG A 912 -3.06 42.11 -16.25
N GLN A 913 -3.32 42.52 -15.01
CA GLN A 913 -3.39 43.95 -14.64
C GLN A 913 -2.07 44.69 -14.88
N THR A 914 -0.94 43.97 -14.97
CA THR A 914 0.36 44.56 -15.34
C THR A 914 0.46 44.94 -16.82
N GLY A 915 -0.45 44.43 -17.66
CA GLY A 915 -0.50 44.71 -19.11
C GLY A 915 0.33 43.77 -19.98
N ILE A 916 0.89 42.69 -19.42
CA ILE A 916 1.58 41.63 -20.16
C ILE A 916 0.60 40.74 -20.94
N LYS A 917 1.12 40.00 -21.92
CA LYS A 917 0.38 38.95 -22.63
C LYS A 917 0.52 37.61 -21.90
N LEU A 918 -0.44 36.71 -22.09
CA LEU A 918 -0.39 35.35 -21.53
C LEU A 918 -0.53 34.31 -22.63
N ALA A 919 0.29 33.26 -22.55
CA ALA A 919 0.23 32.11 -23.44
C ALA A 919 -0.10 30.84 -22.65
N MET A 920 -0.97 30.00 -23.22
CA MET A 920 -1.23 28.66 -22.71
C MET A 920 -0.29 27.67 -23.41
N ASP A 921 0.47 26.92 -22.62
CA ASP A 921 1.42 25.90 -23.06
C ASP A 921 0.89 24.48 -22.79
N ASP A 922 1.34 23.49 -23.58
CA ASP A 922 0.95 22.06 -23.51
C ASP A 922 -0.53 21.70 -23.82
N LEU A 923 -1.18 22.29 -24.84
CA LEU A 923 -2.57 21.91 -25.19
C LEU A 923 -2.64 20.53 -25.89
N GLY A 924 -2.88 19.45 -25.13
CA GLY A 924 -3.01 18.10 -25.72
C GLY A 924 -3.56 16.96 -24.85
N SER A 925 -3.85 17.16 -23.56
CA SER A 925 -4.03 16.04 -22.61
C SER A 925 -5.42 15.85 -21.97
N GLY A 926 -6.41 16.74 -22.13
CA GLY A 926 -7.73 16.54 -21.46
C GLY A 926 -8.88 17.51 -21.79
N TYR A 927 -10.04 17.27 -21.15
CA TYR A 927 -11.31 18.01 -21.34
C TYR A 927 -11.38 19.34 -20.56
N SER A 928 -10.46 19.56 -19.61
CA SER A 928 -10.39 20.75 -18.73
C SER A 928 -9.86 22.01 -19.45
N SER A 929 -9.05 21.83 -20.50
CA SER A 929 -8.35 22.90 -21.22
C SER A 929 -9.29 23.77 -22.05
N LEU A 930 -10.33 23.18 -22.64
CA LEU A 930 -11.30 23.92 -23.48
C LEU A 930 -12.18 24.88 -22.68
N GLN A 931 -12.57 24.48 -21.46
CA GLN A 931 -13.35 25.34 -20.58
C GLN A 931 -12.52 26.56 -20.16
N ARG A 932 -11.25 26.35 -19.78
CA ARG A 932 -10.32 27.43 -19.41
C ARG A 932 -10.03 28.38 -20.55
N LEU A 933 -9.85 27.87 -21.78
CA LEU A 933 -9.66 28.70 -22.98
C LEU A 933 -10.84 29.66 -23.24
N SER A 934 -12.05 29.26 -22.86
CA SER A 934 -13.25 30.11 -23.01
C SER A 934 -13.43 31.14 -21.90
N THR A 935 -12.94 30.85 -20.68
CA THR A 935 -13.17 31.69 -19.49
C THR A 935 -11.99 32.59 -19.15
N LEU A 936 -10.77 32.20 -19.49
CA LEU A 936 -9.54 32.91 -19.14
C LEU A 936 -8.97 33.71 -20.34
N PRO A 937 -8.35 34.87 -20.07
CA PRO A 937 -7.96 35.81 -21.12
C PRO A 937 -6.56 35.49 -21.70
N PHE A 938 -6.36 34.29 -22.26
CA PHE A 938 -5.12 33.95 -22.96
C PHE A 938 -5.04 34.63 -24.33
N ASP A 939 -3.86 35.12 -24.72
CA ASP A 939 -3.62 35.75 -26.03
C ASP A 939 -3.09 34.75 -27.06
N THR A 940 -2.35 33.74 -26.59
CA THR A 940 -1.66 32.76 -27.42
C THR A 940 -1.92 31.34 -26.94
N ILE A 941 -2.09 30.42 -27.87
CA ILE A 941 -2.24 28.98 -27.66
C ILE A 941 -1.05 28.30 -28.32
N LYS A 942 -0.29 27.50 -27.58
CA LYS A 942 0.81 26.70 -28.13
C LYS A 942 0.35 25.24 -28.32
N ILE A 943 0.58 24.71 -29.51
CA ILE A 943 0.37 23.28 -29.82
C ILE A 943 1.66 22.55 -29.43
N ASP A 944 1.51 21.60 -28.51
CA ASP A 944 2.61 20.83 -27.92
C ASP A 944 3.44 20.04 -28.97
N GLN A 945 4.74 19.95 -28.70
CA GLN A 945 5.70 19.19 -29.49
C GLN A 945 5.34 17.69 -29.56
N SER A 946 4.70 17.09 -28.54
CA SER A 946 4.33 15.66 -28.64
C SER A 946 3.33 15.41 -29.77
N LEU A 947 2.41 16.36 -30.03
CA LEU A 947 1.45 16.25 -31.12
C LEU A 947 2.13 16.35 -32.48
N THR A 948 3.15 17.22 -32.62
CA THR A 948 3.90 17.36 -33.87
C THR A 948 4.88 16.20 -34.09
N LEU A 949 5.52 15.67 -33.05
CA LEU A 949 6.32 14.44 -33.12
C LEU A 949 5.47 13.22 -33.53
N ASN A 950 4.21 13.17 -33.08
CA ASN A 950 3.28 12.12 -33.47
C ASN A 950 2.85 12.19 -34.94
N LEU A 951 3.11 13.27 -35.68
CA LEU A 951 2.89 13.30 -37.14
C LEU A 951 3.64 12.18 -37.86
N ARG A 952 4.77 11.74 -37.31
CA ARG A 952 5.57 10.63 -37.87
C ARG A 952 5.12 9.24 -37.41
N LYS A 953 4.26 9.13 -36.39
CA LYS A 953 3.79 7.84 -35.85
C LYS A 953 2.32 7.60 -36.15
N THR A 954 1.49 8.60 -35.91
CA THR A 954 0.03 8.62 -36.08
C THR A 954 -0.37 9.87 -36.87
N PRO A 955 0.04 9.96 -38.16
CA PRO A 955 -0.11 11.18 -38.96
C PRO A 955 -1.54 11.69 -39.05
N LEU A 956 -2.50 10.81 -39.37
CA LEU A 956 -3.89 11.22 -39.61
C LEU A 956 -4.56 11.80 -38.36
N THR A 957 -4.37 11.14 -37.22
CA THR A 957 -4.91 11.60 -35.93
C THR A 957 -4.27 12.92 -35.53
N SER A 958 -2.96 13.05 -35.70
CA SER A 958 -2.20 14.26 -35.34
C SER A 958 -2.59 15.45 -36.22
N LEU A 959 -2.72 15.25 -37.54
CA LEU A 959 -3.21 16.27 -38.48
C LEU A 959 -4.63 16.74 -38.11
N ALA A 960 -5.52 15.81 -37.73
CA ALA A 960 -6.89 16.13 -37.33
C ALA A 960 -6.95 16.99 -36.06
N LEU A 961 -6.20 16.62 -35.02
CA LEU A 961 -6.09 17.37 -33.77
C LEU A 961 -5.46 18.75 -33.99
N MET A 962 -4.34 18.84 -34.74
CA MET A 962 -3.70 20.11 -35.07
C MET A 962 -4.67 21.05 -35.80
N ARG A 963 -5.42 20.53 -36.78
CA ARG A 963 -6.41 21.34 -37.50
C ARG A 963 -7.55 21.81 -36.59
N ALA A 964 -8.02 20.97 -35.68
CA ALA A 964 -9.06 21.35 -34.73
C ALA A 964 -8.59 22.47 -33.80
N ILE A 965 -7.36 22.41 -33.28
CA ILE A 965 -6.80 23.45 -32.41
C ILE A 965 -6.57 24.76 -33.19
N LEU A 966 -6.06 24.67 -34.42
CA LEU A 966 -5.89 25.83 -35.29
C LEU A 966 -7.24 26.53 -35.59
N GLN A 967 -8.29 25.75 -35.84
CA GLN A 967 -9.64 26.29 -36.05
C GLN A 967 -10.19 26.92 -34.78
N LEU A 968 -10.03 26.26 -33.63
CA LEU A 968 -10.47 26.80 -32.34
C LEU A 968 -9.80 28.14 -32.02
N GLY A 969 -8.50 28.27 -32.27
CA GLY A 969 -7.79 29.54 -32.07
C GLY A 969 -8.34 30.65 -32.96
N GLN A 970 -8.67 30.34 -34.23
CA GLN A 970 -9.32 31.30 -35.13
C GLN A 970 -10.70 31.72 -34.62
N ASP A 971 -11.52 30.77 -34.20
CA ASP A 971 -12.88 31.02 -33.71
C ASP A 971 -12.88 31.85 -32.41
N LEU A 972 -11.82 31.77 -31.61
CA LEU A 972 -11.61 32.51 -30.37
C LEU A 972 -10.76 33.79 -30.53
N ASP A 973 -10.37 34.16 -31.76
CA ASP A 973 -9.47 35.29 -32.07
C ASP A 973 -8.14 35.24 -31.27
N ARG A 974 -7.57 34.04 -31.14
CA ARG A 974 -6.31 33.77 -30.43
C ARG A 974 -5.21 33.36 -31.41
N GLN A 975 -3.97 33.78 -31.12
CA GLN A 975 -2.82 33.35 -31.90
C GLN A 975 -2.47 31.90 -31.57
N VAL A 976 -2.28 31.06 -32.59
CA VAL A 976 -1.85 29.67 -32.39
C VAL A 976 -0.42 29.49 -32.91
N VAL A 977 0.44 28.94 -32.05
CA VAL A 977 1.84 28.63 -32.35
C VAL A 977 1.99 27.12 -32.43
N VAL A 978 2.61 26.62 -33.50
CA VAL A 978 2.94 25.19 -33.63
C VAL A 978 4.38 24.95 -33.21
N GLU A 979 4.59 24.14 -32.18
CA GLU A 979 5.91 23.78 -31.68
C GLU A 979 6.43 22.46 -32.22
N GLY A 980 7.71 22.17 -31.99
CA GLY A 980 8.29 20.89 -32.38
C GLY A 980 8.43 20.69 -33.89
N LEU A 981 8.52 21.78 -34.67
CA LEU A 981 8.80 21.68 -36.11
C LEU A 981 10.25 21.23 -36.32
N GLU A 982 10.50 19.93 -36.41
CA GLU A 982 11.86 19.38 -36.48
C GLU A 982 12.42 19.30 -37.90
N ASP A 983 11.56 19.17 -38.91
CA ASP A 983 11.93 19.10 -40.31
C ASP A 983 11.05 19.97 -41.24
N ARG A 984 11.46 20.08 -42.50
CA ARG A 984 10.74 20.88 -43.51
C ARG A 984 9.36 20.32 -43.85
N GLY A 985 9.15 19.01 -43.76
CA GLY A 985 7.86 18.39 -44.01
C GLY A 985 6.84 18.76 -42.93
N MET A 986 7.26 18.84 -41.67
CA MET A 986 6.43 19.33 -40.57
C MET A 986 6.07 20.81 -40.73
N GLN A 987 7.03 21.64 -41.15
CA GLN A 987 6.75 23.05 -41.48
C GLN A 987 5.71 23.16 -42.59
N GLU A 988 5.90 22.41 -43.68
CA GLU A 988 5.02 22.40 -44.85
C GLU A 988 3.61 21.93 -44.48
N ALA A 989 3.48 20.80 -43.77
CA ALA A 989 2.19 20.29 -43.30
C ALA A 989 1.48 21.26 -42.36
N SER A 990 2.18 21.87 -41.41
CA SER A 990 1.59 22.82 -40.47
C SER A 990 1.06 24.06 -41.19
N ARG A 991 1.81 24.57 -42.17
CA ARG A 991 1.38 25.68 -43.03
C ARG A 991 0.15 25.32 -43.86
N ILE A 992 0.11 24.12 -44.46
CA ILE A 992 -1.05 23.62 -45.22
C ILE A 992 -2.29 23.53 -44.34
N LEU A 993 -2.15 23.10 -43.09
CA LEU A 993 -3.25 23.07 -42.11
C LEU A 993 -3.71 24.46 -41.65
N GLY A 994 -2.99 25.53 -42.00
CA GLY A 994 -3.34 26.92 -41.70
C GLY A 994 -2.60 27.54 -40.51
N ALA A 995 -1.50 26.94 -40.05
CA ALA A 995 -0.66 27.53 -39.01
C ALA A 995 0.02 28.82 -39.52
N SER A 996 -0.09 29.90 -38.75
CA SER A 996 0.52 31.20 -39.09
C SER A 996 1.89 31.38 -38.45
N ILE A 997 2.11 30.78 -37.28
CA ILE A 997 3.33 30.92 -36.48
C ILE A 997 3.86 29.53 -36.14
N GLY A 998 5.17 29.34 -36.27
CA GLY A 998 5.83 28.08 -35.92
C GLY A 998 7.15 28.27 -35.17
N GLN A 999 7.49 27.25 -34.41
CA GLN A 999 8.73 27.13 -33.64
C GLN A 999 9.25 25.70 -33.72
N GLY A 1000 10.57 25.54 -33.83
CA GLY A 1000 11.21 24.23 -33.86
C GLY A 1000 12.58 24.24 -34.51
N TYR A 1001 13.28 23.11 -34.42
CA TYR A 1001 14.69 23.01 -34.84
C TYR A 1001 14.90 23.15 -36.35
N SER A 1002 13.89 22.89 -37.17
CA SER A 1002 13.93 23.14 -38.60
C SER A 1002 14.01 24.63 -38.97
N LEU A 1003 13.53 25.52 -38.08
CA LEU A 1003 13.64 26.97 -38.22
C LEU A 1003 14.95 27.45 -37.58
N ALA A 1004 15.09 27.16 -36.29
CA ALA A 1004 16.28 27.47 -35.51
C ALA A 1004 16.27 26.72 -34.17
N ARG A 1005 17.44 26.27 -33.76
CA ARG A 1005 17.69 25.81 -32.38
C ARG A 1005 17.79 27.01 -31.45
N PRO A 1006 17.50 26.85 -30.15
CA PRO A 1006 17.79 27.88 -29.15
C PRO A 1006 19.26 28.28 -29.22
N MET A 1007 19.55 29.58 -29.26
CA MET A 1007 20.90 30.10 -29.46
C MET A 1007 21.20 31.29 -28.54
N ALA A 1008 22.48 31.58 -28.32
CA ALA A 1008 22.86 32.76 -27.55
C ALA A 1008 22.47 34.05 -28.29
N GLN A 1009 22.29 35.16 -27.57
CA GLN A 1009 21.82 36.41 -28.16
C GLN A 1009 22.66 36.92 -29.35
N ALA A 1010 23.99 36.80 -29.28
CA ALA A 1010 24.87 37.20 -30.38
C ALA A 1010 24.63 36.37 -31.65
N ASP A 1011 24.45 35.06 -31.49
CA ASP A 1011 24.13 34.15 -32.59
C ASP A 1011 22.73 34.43 -33.14
N PHE A 1012 21.77 34.76 -32.27
CA PHE A 1012 20.42 35.15 -32.65
C PHE A 1012 20.41 36.40 -33.55
N ILE A 1013 21.15 37.44 -33.16
CA ILE A 1013 21.32 38.67 -33.95
C ILE A 1013 21.90 38.35 -35.33
N HIS A 1014 22.93 37.51 -35.37
CA HIS A 1014 23.56 37.10 -36.63
C HIS A 1014 22.59 36.28 -37.48
N TRP A 1015 21.92 35.30 -36.89
CA TRP A 1015 20.94 34.44 -37.56
C TRP A 1015 19.79 35.26 -38.14
N GLN A 1016 19.16 36.15 -37.37
CA GLN A 1016 18.00 36.94 -37.83
C GLN A 1016 18.33 37.81 -39.05
N ARG A 1017 19.54 38.37 -39.13
CA ARG A 1017 19.97 39.17 -40.29
C ARG A 1017 20.04 38.36 -41.58
N HIS A 1018 20.47 37.09 -41.48
CA HIS A 1018 20.72 36.21 -42.61
C HIS A 1018 19.58 35.21 -42.90
N PHE A 1019 18.69 34.98 -41.93
CA PHE A 1019 17.62 34.02 -42.05
C PHE A 1019 16.63 34.44 -43.13
N ARG A 1020 16.36 33.53 -44.06
CA ARG A 1020 15.36 33.69 -45.11
C ARG A 1020 14.61 32.38 -45.23
N LEU A 1021 13.30 32.41 -45.04
CA LEU A 1021 12.45 31.29 -45.43
C LEU A 1021 12.41 31.23 -46.96
N PRO A 1022 12.48 30.02 -47.56
CA PRO A 1022 12.22 29.86 -48.99
C PRO A 1022 10.87 30.49 -49.32
N ARG A 1023 10.82 31.36 -50.34
CA ARG A 1023 9.54 31.95 -50.78
C ARG A 1023 8.63 30.83 -51.25
N ASP A 1024 7.42 30.81 -50.69
CA ASP A 1024 6.41 29.82 -50.98
C ASP A 1024 5.97 29.92 -52.44
N SER A 1025 6.34 28.92 -53.25
CA SER A 1025 5.80 28.75 -54.62
C SER A 1025 4.42 28.09 -54.61
N GLY A 1026 3.90 27.69 -53.44
CA GLY A 1026 2.71 26.85 -53.31
C GLY A 1026 2.97 25.40 -53.74
N GLU A 1027 4.22 25.03 -53.98
CA GLU A 1027 4.61 23.68 -54.36
C GLU A 1027 4.86 22.82 -53.12
N ILE A 1028 4.24 21.64 -53.10
CA ILE A 1028 4.50 20.61 -52.09
C ILE A 1028 5.83 19.95 -52.42
N THR A 1029 6.65 19.70 -51.40
CA THR A 1029 8.02 19.19 -51.52
C THR A 1029 8.29 17.95 -50.67
N SER A 1030 7.40 17.61 -49.73
CA SER A 1030 7.53 16.44 -48.84
C SER A 1030 6.31 15.51 -48.89
N TYR A 1031 6.47 14.23 -48.55
CA TYR A 1031 5.34 13.30 -48.45
C TYR A 1031 4.42 13.64 -47.28
N LEU A 1032 4.95 14.21 -46.19
CA LEU A 1032 4.14 14.69 -45.06
C LEU A 1032 3.26 15.89 -45.46
N GLY A 1033 3.79 16.84 -46.24
CA GLY A 1033 3.00 17.94 -46.81
C GLY A 1033 1.97 17.45 -47.82
N ALA A 1034 2.32 16.45 -48.65
CA ALA A 1034 1.39 15.80 -49.58
C ALA A 1034 0.23 15.12 -48.85
N LEU A 1035 0.53 14.41 -47.75
CA LEU A 1035 -0.45 13.78 -46.88
C LEU A 1035 -1.37 14.80 -46.20
N ALA A 1036 -0.81 15.90 -45.67
CA ALA A 1036 -1.58 16.99 -45.08
C ALA A 1036 -2.54 17.63 -46.10
N GLN A 1037 -2.07 17.86 -47.33
CA GLN A 1037 -2.89 18.41 -48.42
C GLN A 1037 -4.03 17.45 -48.80
N HIS A 1038 -3.73 16.15 -48.94
CA HIS A 1038 -4.72 15.13 -49.26
C HIS A 1038 -5.76 15.00 -48.14
N TRP A 1039 -5.30 14.94 -46.88
CA TRP A 1039 -6.18 14.87 -45.71
C TRP A 1039 -7.11 16.09 -45.61
N LEU A 1040 -6.61 17.30 -45.89
CA LEU A 1040 -7.44 18.51 -45.89
C LEU A 1040 -8.50 18.46 -47.01
N TYR A 1041 -8.14 17.91 -48.16
CA TYR A 1041 -9.02 17.75 -49.33
C TYR A 1041 -10.18 16.76 -49.07
N THR A 1042 -10.01 15.79 -48.18
CA THR A 1042 -11.05 14.83 -47.80
C THR A 1042 -11.99 15.36 -46.72
N GLN A 1043 -11.68 16.51 -46.09
CA GLN A 1043 -12.54 17.09 -45.06
C GLN A 1043 -13.77 17.80 -45.65
N PRO A 1044 -14.97 17.60 -45.06
CA PRO A 1044 -16.22 18.22 -45.54
C PRO A 1044 -16.19 19.75 -45.62
N SER A 1045 -15.46 20.40 -44.71
CA SER A 1045 -15.34 21.85 -44.57
C SER A 1045 -14.49 22.51 -45.68
N HIS A 1046 -13.67 21.75 -46.41
CA HIS A 1046 -12.82 22.26 -47.50
C HIS A 1046 -13.32 21.88 -48.91
N ALA A 1047 -14.49 21.25 -49.01
CA ALA A 1047 -15.08 20.80 -50.28
C ALA A 1047 -15.37 21.94 -51.30
N HIS A 1048 -15.35 23.21 -50.88
CA HIS A 1048 -15.69 24.37 -51.71
C HIS A 1048 -14.51 24.94 -52.55
N GLY A 1049 -13.31 24.35 -52.45
CA GLY A 1049 -12.10 24.85 -53.12
C GLY A 1049 -11.41 23.87 -54.06
N LYS A 1050 -12.16 22.96 -54.73
CA LYS A 1050 -11.56 21.99 -55.66
C LYS A 1050 -10.99 22.71 -56.88
N ARG A 1051 -9.68 22.96 -56.87
CA ARG A 1051 -8.93 23.35 -58.09
C ARG A 1051 -9.05 22.23 -59.13
N ALA A 1052 -8.99 22.59 -60.42
CA ALA A 1052 -8.87 21.58 -61.47
C ALA A 1052 -7.64 20.69 -61.20
N LEU A 1053 -7.70 19.42 -61.58
CA LEU A 1053 -6.62 18.45 -61.31
C LEU A 1053 -5.24 18.97 -61.76
N GLN A 1054 -5.22 19.69 -62.89
CA GLN A 1054 -4.02 20.33 -63.47
C GLN A 1054 -3.46 21.52 -62.66
N ASP A 1055 -4.25 22.09 -61.75
CA ASP A 1055 -3.85 23.22 -60.90
C ASP A 1055 -3.68 22.78 -59.42
N CYS A 1056 -3.75 21.47 -59.16
CA CYS A 1056 -3.62 20.88 -57.83
C CYS A 1056 -2.13 20.73 -57.45
N PRO A 1057 -1.67 21.33 -56.34
CA PRO A 1057 -0.28 21.20 -55.89
C PRO A 1057 0.15 19.74 -55.61
N LEU A 1058 -0.80 18.89 -55.17
CA LEU A 1058 -0.55 17.48 -54.93
C LEU A 1058 -0.29 16.71 -56.23
N GLN A 1059 -1.03 17.02 -57.30
CA GLN A 1059 -0.80 16.44 -58.63
C GLN A 1059 0.61 16.78 -59.15
N HIS A 1060 1.05 18.03 -58.99
CA HIS A 1060 2.40 18.45 -59.39
C HIS A 1060 3.50 17.79 -58.55
N PHE A 1061 3.25 17.56 -57.27
CA PHE A 1061 4.17 16.80 -56.43
C PHE A 1061 4.29 15.34 -56.90
N LEU A 1062 3.16 14.64 -57.05
CA LEU A 1062 3.14 13.24 -57.48
C LEU A 1062 3.82 13.04 -58.85
N LEU A 1063 3.61 13.94 -59.81
CA LEU A 1063 4.27 13.88 -61.13
C LEU A 1063 5.79 14.07 -61.10
N ARG A 1064 6.33 14.73 -60.06
CA ARG A 1064 7.77 14.96 -59.88
C ARG A 1064 8.47 13.83 -59.14
N GLN A 1065 7.73 12.95 -58.46
CA GLN A 1065 8.34 11.88 -57.67
C GLN A 1065 8.77 10.73 -58.58
N PRO A 1066 10.06 10.34 -58.59
CA PRO A 1066 10.56 9.25 -59.43
C PRO A 1066 9.99 7.87 -59.05
N GLN A 1067 9.39 7.74 -57.87
CA GLN A 1067 8.75 6.53 -57.34
C GLN A 1067 7.22 6.61 -57.30
N ALA A 1068 6.60 7.66 -57.85
CA ALA A 1068 5.14 7.71 -57.90
C ALA A 1068 4.62 6.57 -58.79
N ASP A 1069 3.98 5.57 -58.15
CA ASP A 1069 3.30 4.50 -58.84
C ASP A 1069 2.24 5.12 -59.76
N ALA A 1070 2.11 4.62 -60.99
CA ALA A 1070 1.04 5.04 -61.90
C ALA A 1070 -0.35 4.90 -61.24
N GLN A 1071 -0.47 4.00 -60.26
CA GLN A 1071 -1.64 3.83 -59.42
C GLN A 1071 -1.91 5.02 -58.48
N ALA A 1072 -0.89 5.65 -57.88
CA ALA A 1072 -1.07 6.80 -56.98
C ALA A 1072 -1.63 8.02 -57.72
N LEU A 1073 -1.16 8.25 -58.95
CA LEU A 1073 -1.71 9.27 -59.85
C LEU A 1073 -3.16 8.97 -60.25
N ALA A 1074 -3.50 7.69 -60.48
CA ALA A 1074 -4.86 7.27 -60.79
C ALA A 1074 -5.82 7.43 -59.59
N TRP A 1075 -5.37 7.08 -58.38
CA TRP A 1075 -6.14 7.29 -57.16
C TRP A 1075 -6.39 8.77 -56.88
N HIS A 1076 -5.37 9.62 -57.07
CA HIS A 1076 -5.53 11.06 -56.92
C HIS A 1076 -6.51 11.64 -57.95
N ALA A 1077 -6.40 11.25 -59.22
CA ALA A 1077 -7.33 11.67 -60.27
C ALA A 1077 -8.79 11.25 -59.96
N ALA A 1078 -9.00 10.04 -59.42
CA ALA A 1078 -10.31 9.56 -58.98
C ALA A 1078 -10.89 10.39 -57.83
N CYS A 1079 -10.05 10.94 -56.94
CA CYS A 1079 -10.49 11.85 -55.87
C CYS A 1079 -11.00 13.21 -56.39
N HIS A 1080 -10.64 13.60 -57.62
CA HIS A 1080 -11.10 14.81 -58.32
C HIS A 1080 -12.33 14.60 -59.22
N ALA A 1081 -12.81 13.37 -59.39
CA ALA A 1081 -14.03 13.07 -60.13
C ALA A 1081 -15.30 13.62 -59.44
N ALA A 1082 -16.40 13.80 -60.20
CA ALA A 1082 -17.65 14.41 -59.73
C ALA A 1082 -18.30 13.67 -58.54
N GLN A 1083 -18.09 12.35 -58.43
CA GLN A 1083 -18.35 11.56 -57.23
C GLN A 1083 -17.01 11.21 -56.59
N HIS A 1084 -16.79 11.67 -55.36
CA HIS A 1084 -15.56 11.38 -54.63
C HIS A 1084 -15.46 9.88 -54.36
N ASP A 1085 -14.46 9.21 -54.95
CA ASP A 1085 -14.20 7.80 -54.69
C ASP A 1085 -13.48 7.64 -53.35
N ALA A 1086 -14.25 7.31 -52.31
CA ALA A 1086 -13.75 7.08 -50.96
C ALA A 1086 -12.70 5.95 -50.90
N THR A 1087 -12.80 4.96 -51.78
CA THR A 1087 -11.86 3.83 -51.84
C THR A 1087 -10.51 4.28 -52.38
N ALA A 1088 -10.52 5.04 -53.49
CA ALA A 1088 -9.31 5.62 -54.05
C ALA A 1088 -8.64 6.62 -53.08
N SER A 1089 -9.45 7.41 -52.34
CA SER A 1089 -8.96 8.33 -51.32
C SER A 1089 -8.24 7.60 -50.17
N GLN A 1090 -8.80 6.48 -49.69
CA GLN A 1090 -8.16 5.67 -48.65
C GLN A 1090 -6.86 5.04 -49.16
N GLN A 1091 -6.86 4.48 -50.38
CA GLN A 1091 -5.66 3.89 -50.99
C GLN A 1091 -4.53 4.92 -51.17
N LEU A 1092 -4.86 6.14 -51.61
CA LEU A 1092 -3.88 7.22 -51.69
C LEU A 1092 -3.36 7.65 -50.31
N THR A 1093 -4.22 7.65 -49.30
CA THR A 1093 -3.84 7.96 -47.91
C THR A 1093 -2.84 6.94 -47.38
N ASP A 1094 -3.15 5.64 -47.49
CA ASP A 1094 -2.29 4.56 -47.01
C ASP A 1094 -0.94 4.56 -47.75
N TRP A 1095 -0.96 4.83 -49.05
CA TRP A 1095 0.26 4.99 -49.85
C TRP A 1095 1.09 6.19 -49.40
N LEU A 1096 0.49 7.38 -49.22
CA LEU A 1096 1.20 8.58 -48.76
C LEU A 1096 1.78 8.39 -47.35
N VAL A 1097 1.05 7.74 -46.44
CA VAL A 1097 1.56 7.38 -45.11
C VAL A 1097 2.78 6.46 -45.24
N THR A 1098 2.70 5.44 -46.10
CA THR A 1098 3.80 4.50 -46.33
C THR A 1098 5.03 5.21 -46.90
N GLN A 1099 4.86 6.09 -47.88
CA GLN A 1099 5.96 6.88 -48.47
C GLN A 1099 6.56 7.87 -47.47
N MET A 1100 5.72 8.52 -46.66
CA MET A 1100 6.20 9.42 -45.60
C MET A 1100 7.07 8.69 -44.58
N MET A 1101 6.70 7.45 -44.20
CA MET A 1101 7.49 6.61 -43.28
C MET A 1101 8.81 6.16 -43.89
N LEU A 1102 8.91 6.07 -45.22
CA LEU A 1102 10.13 5.74 -45.94
C LEU A 1102 11.05 6.95 -46.18
N GLU A 1103 10.50 8.18 -46.13
CA GLU A 1103 11.25 9.43 -46.28
C GLU A 1103 11.96 9.85 -44.98
N SER A 1104 11.41 9.48 -43.82
CA SER A 1104 12.00 9.63 -42.48
C SER A 1104 13.02 8.54 -42.17
#